data_AF-A0A3R9FMI7-F1
#
_entry.id   AF-A0A3R9FMI7-F1
#
_cell.length_a   1.000
_cell.length_b   1.000
_cell.length_c   1.000
_cell.angle_alpha   90.00
_cell.angle_beta   90.00
_cell.angle_gamma   90.00
#
_symmetry.space_group_name_H-M   'P 1'
#
loop_
_entity.id
_entity.type
_entity.pdbx_description
1 polymer ?
#
loop_
_entity_poly.entity_id
_entity_poly.type
_entity_poly.pdbx_seq_one_letter_code
_entity_poly.pdbx_strand_id
1 'polypeptide(L)'
;MSIEFLQRGLSANNDMAIKAGEYQRSTASIVVEAIVGLLTGGIGAIAFEAYHAYSKSQQQSEFTDLADTLLKGLQDMPHEEAGFEIPYKGGVIIVRPEGKNIEVQFGDQSATIQSKLMGEVRENLKREIVLKDTNYNTDTIKRAFKDETSNQRSLAIAYLESKTHLHKFDHIDTKQLVNCCISLVDKHRSIDEIENEIDGKHNNKANLLDAECLELIQNWQIKPLSEQERVNYADSVEPRQVNRATQSDNERQIRTLLAEIFLPEKSWQADTQNAGERLQKVFIDNSGLLARIYSQPSLIEEAGLPADLNDVIRSTLNELKQELNIPNGLINQDTVAAALHVMPSESYGAMSKNIDSHLADFEFNSLGGVDLLTNLAAMGEGNFQTFLTNIFTNYFDNQAIVDKRAMLASYLTNSGSKDNEEMKLVSLLKGGGPYLQKVLQLFGDKATGDLKVALDDLKTGLNPINKEIVKAITAGIIAKSGGAIEKIDISRSLGAASVGETVLANIHWKHEEAPQEVVIKLLRPGIRLKADRELSFFEAEARKIPGMLKTFQGISQQIQVEMDLKKEADNVRSAQVYNEGFTNLSAMKLVGKVPPSQGYMVLEKAPGTTVKRAFEDLKNNIKSWNPVNEDNTSYITGAQLASGIEALTSKWIEEGIFGSGFYHGDLHSGNIMFSDITGMLTAIDMGNADQMSLAQRRAVFKMVLAAGIGSTEVFVRNYEKVLSSEGREQIVDKRDALCVKTSEIMNRISDPGERIMQILNAANELGLEIPATVSNFSRSQMMLQNAINNINELNEIAAIKLEGRIRYLAVSAGASGGTIPELKEQVKHQLEELKTIPSTEVIETLKLKLEHTIKLCNSYLSNNLKEINFSEVIMNVVKNNKVSSAQLAYGDVLQLMRRTS
;
A
#
# COMPACT_ATOMS: atom_id res chain seq x y z
N MET A 1 -24.03 8.00 -23.29
CA MET A 1 -24.84 9.15 -22.81
C MET A 1 -23.94 10.08 -21.97
N SER A 2 -22.76 10.46 -22.48
CA SER A 2 -21.64 10.96 -21.65
C SER A 2 -20.81 12.11 -22.26
N ILE A 3 -21.30 12.74 -23.34
CA ILE A 3 -20.75 14.03 -23.85
C ILE A 3 -21.73 15.18 -23.57
N GLU A 4 -23.04 14.90 -23.55
CA GLU A 4 -24.09 15.89 -23.27
C GLU A 4 -24.09 16.41 -21.83
N PHE A 5 -23.60 15.63 -20.86
CA PHE A 5 -23.57 16.04 -19.44
C PHE A 5 -22.42 17.00 -19.12
N LEU A 6 -21.28 16.88 -19.83
CA LEU A 6 -20.16 17.84 -19.74
C LEU A 6 -20.49 19.16 -20.46
N GLN A 7 -21.36 19.14 -21.47
CA GLN A 7 -21.84 20.36 -22.14
C GLN A 7 -22.98 21.05 -21.36
N ARG A 8 -23.90 20.30 -20.73
CA ARG A 8 -25.02 20.89 -19.96
C ARG A 8 -24.61 21.54 -18.64
N GLY A 9 -23.50 21.10 -18.02
CA GLY A 9 -22.91 21.79 -16.86
C GLY A 9 -22.35 23.20 -17.19
N LEU A 10 -22.21 23.53 -18.48
CA LEU A 10 -21.73 24.81 -18.98
C LEU A 10 -22.82 25.65 -19.65
N SER A 11 -24.07 25.17 -19.74
CA SER A 11 -25.16 25.88 -20.42
C SER A 11 -26.50 25.77 -19.68
N ALA A 12 -26.73 26.64 -18.68
CA ALA A 12 -28.01 27.33 -18.43
C ALA A 12 -28.00 28.06 -17.07
N ASN A 13 -27.79 29.39 -17.10
CA ASN A 13 -28.83 30.34 -16.67
C ASN A 13 -28.45 31.78 -17.07
N ASN A 14 -29.39 32.41 -17.75
CA ASN A 14 -29.34 33.75 -18.34
C ASN A 14 -29.24 34.85 -17.28
N ASP A 15 -28.03 35.30 -16.94
CA ASP A 15 -27.85 36.58 -16.20
C ASP A 15 -26.57 37.36 -16.54
N MET A 16 -25.80 36.95 -17.56
CA MET A 16 -24.54 37.62 -17.93
C MET A 16 -24.65 38.71 -19.01
N ALA A 17 -25.82 38.95 -19.58
CA ALA A 17 -26.00 40.03 -20.56
C ALA A 17 -26.05 41.44 -19.92
N ILE A 18 -26.24 41.53 -18.59
CA ILE A 18 -26.33 42.82 -17.87
C ILE A 18 -24.97 43.25 -17.25
N LYS A 19 -23.94 42.38 -17.21
CA LYS A 19 -22.62 42.72 -16.64
C LYS A 19 -21.53 43.07 -17.66
N ALA A 20 -21.85 43.19 -18.94
CA ALA A 20 -20.90 43.65 -19.96
C ALA A 20 -20.61 45.17 -19.89
N GLY A 21 -21.35 45.93 -19.07
CA GLY A 21 -21.18 47.37 -18.89
C GLY A 21 -20.18 47.81 -17.79
N GLU A 22 -19.66 46.89 -16.96
CA GLU A 22 -18.81 47.25 -15.80
C GLU A 22 -17.29 47.00 -16.00
N TYR A 23 -16.83 46.70 -17.22
CA TYR A 23 -15.41 46.45 -17.52
C TYR A 23 -14.77 47.56 -18.37
N GLN A 24 -14.69 48.77 -17.82
CA GLN A 24 -13.71 49.80 -18.24
C GLN A 24 -12.87 50.21 -17.01
N ARG A 25 -11.77 49.48 -16.76
CA ARG A 25 -10.76 49.87 -15.76
C ARG A 25 -9.70 50.78 -16.39
N SER A 26 -9.24 51.81 -15.68
CA SER A 26 -8.22 52.76 -16.14
C SER A 26 -6.81 52.15 -16.05
N THR A 27 -5.92 52.53 -16.97
CA THR A 27 -4.52 52.08 -17.06
C THR A 27 -3.74 52.24 -15.74
N ALA A 28 -4.10 53.22 -14.90
CA ALA A 28 -3.46 53.47 -13.62
C ALA A 28 -3.71 52.36 -12.58
N SER A 29 -4.91 51.78 -12.53
CA SER A 29 -5.25 50.67 -11.64
C SER A 29 -4.44 49.40 -11.96
N ILE A 30 -4.17 49.17 -13.25
CA ILE A 30 -3.40 48.01 -13.75
C ILE A 30 -1.91 48.11 -13.36
N VAL A 31 -1.34 49.33 -13.42
CA VAL A 31 0.06 49.57 -13.06
C VAL A 31 0.26 49.35 -11.55
N VAL A 32 -0.65 49.85 -10.71
CA VAL A 32 -0.57 49.67 -9.25
C VAL A 32 -0.69 48.20 -8.85
N GLU A 33 -1.63 47.44 -9.44
CA GLU A 33 -1.82 46.01 -9.16
C GLU A 33 -0.62 45.14 -9.59
N ALA A 34 0.03 45.46 -10.71
CA ALA A 34 1.21 44.73 -11.18
C ALA A 34 2.44 44.94 -10.29
N ILE A 35 2.60 46.15 -9.74
CA ILE A 35 3.71 46.49 -8.84
C ILE A 35 3.51 45.84 -7.47
N VAL A 36 2.28 45.78 -6.97
CA VAL A 36 1.94 45.00 -5.77
C VAL A 36 2.21 43.50 -5.98
N GLY A 37 1.91 42.97 -7.17
CA GLY A 37 2.22 41.58 -7.54
C GLY A 37 3.73 41.28 -7.57
N LEU A 38 4.55 42.21 -8.05
CA LEU A 38 6.02 42.10 -8.04
C LEU A 38 6.60 42.15 -6.62
N LEU A 39 6.07 43.03 -5.77
CA LEU A 39 6.56 43.23 -4.40
C LEU A 39 6.14 42.13 -3.41
N THR A 40 5.08 41.38 -3.71
CA THR A 40 4.52 40.36 -2.80
C THR A 40 5.03 38.93 -3.04
N GLY A 41 5.97 38.74 -3.96
CA GLY A 41 6.68 37.47 -4.18
C GLY A 41 5.83 36.28 -4.66
N GLY A 42 4.51 36.44 -4.78
CA GLY A 42 3.59 35.36 -5.14
C GLY A 42 3.09 35.42 -6.59
N ILE A 43 2.72 36.60 -7.10
CA ILE A 43 1.87 36.72 -8.30
C ILE A 43 2.10 38.09 -8.98
N GLY A 44 3.32 38.37 -9.44
CA GLY A 44 3.54 39.31 -10.55
C GLY A 44 3.35 38.64 -11.91
N ALA A 45 3.50 37.31 -11.97
CA ALA A 45 3.53 36.55 -13.22
C ALA A 45 2.15 36.32 -13.88
N ILE A 46 1.06 36.32 -13.10
CA ILE A 46 -0.30 36.11 -13.62
C ILE A 46 -0.89 37.39 -14.24
N ALA A 47 -0.59 38.58 -13.68
CA ALA A 47 -1.03 39.86 -14.26
C ALA A 47 -0.27 40.19 -15.56
N PHE A 48 0.99 39.75 -15.66
CA PHE A 48 1.81 39.92 -16.85
C PHE A 48 1.34 39.04 -18.01
N GLU A 49 1.07 37.75 -17.79
CA GLU A 49 0.68 36.83 -18.88
C GLU A 49 -0.76 37.05 -19.38
N ALA A 50 -1.67 37.54 -18.53
CA ALA A 50 -3.03 37.89 -18.93
C ALA A 50 -3.11 39.19 -19.77
N TYR A 51 -2.16 40.13 -19.60
CA TYR A 51 -2.03 41.29 -20.50
C TYR A 51 -1.26 40.95 -21.78
N HIS A 52 -0.25 40.07 -21.70
CA HIS A 52 0.57 39.64 -22.84
C HIS A 52 -0.17 38.73 -23.82
N ALA A 53 -1.15 37.98 -23.33
CA ALA A 53 -2.13 37.28 -24.16
C ALA A 53 -3.08 38.21 -24.94
N TYR A 54 -3.05 39.53 -24.72
CA TYR A 54 -4.06 40.45 -25.29
C TYR A 54 -3.51 41.71 -25.99
N SER A 55 -2.26 42.16 -25.78
CA SER A 55 -1.74 43.43 -26.35
C SER A 55 -0.44 43.29 -27.17
N LYS A 56 -0.60 43.22 -28.50
CA LYS A 56 0.39 43.33 -29.61
C LYS A 56 1.83 43.79 -29.26
N SER A 57 2.76 42.83 -29.24
CA SER A 57 4.21 42.81 -29.61
C SER A 57 5.17 44.01 -29.42
N GLN A 58 4.81 45.15 -28.83
CA GLN A 58 5.72 46.30 -28.68
C GLN A 58 6.06 46.73 -27.24
N GLN A 59 5.37 46.25 -26.19
CA GLN A 59 5.52 46.78 -24.82
C GLN A 59 6.27 45.85 -23.83
N GLN A 60 6.89 44.77 -24.30
CA GLN A 60 7.57 43.79 -23.42
C GLN A 60 8.95 44.27 -22.91
N SER A 61 9.71 45.04 -23.69
CA SER A 61 10.97 45.65 -23.22
C SER A 61 10.71 46.70 -22.15
N GLU A 62 9.65 47.49 -22.33
CA GLU A 62 9.28 48.59 -21.43
C GLU A 62 8.92 48.11 -20.02
N PHE A 63 8.31 46.92 -19.90
CA PHE A 63 7.95 46.34 -18.62
C PHE A 63 9.16 45.72 -17.89
N THR A 64 10.13 45.23 -18.66
CA THR A 64 11.39 44.70 -18.13
C THR A 64 12.23 45.85 -17.56
N ASP A 65 12.31 46.97 -18.28
CA ASP A 65 12.97 48.19 -17.81
C ASP A 65 12.31 48.75 -16.53
N LEU A 66 10.97 48.70 -16.44
CA LEU A 66 10.24 49.09 -15.24
C LEU A 66 10.55 48.16 -14.05
N ALA A 67 10.57 46.85 -14.26
CA ALA A 67 10.88 45.86 -13.23
C ALA A 67 12.32 46.01 -12.71
N ASP A 68 13.28 46.22 -13.61
CA ASP A 68 14.69 46.45 -13.24
C ASP A 68 14.87 47.80 -12.50
N THR A 69 14.13 48.84 -12.90
CA THR A 69 14.14 50.14 -12.23
C THR A 69 13.49 50.09 -10.85
N LEU A 70 12.40 49.34 -10.68
CA LEU A 70 11.77 49.04 -9.39
C LEU A 70 12.72 48.28 -8.48
N LEU A 71 13.37 47.25 -9.01
CA LEU A 71 14.31 46.43 -8.27
C LEU A 71 15.50 47.26 -7.79
N LYS A 72 16.03 48.14 -8.64
CA LYS A 72 17.11 49.05 -8.29
C LYS A 72 16.68 50.10 -7.25
N GLY A 73 15.48 50.68 -7.39
CA GLY A 73 14.92 51.63 -6.42
C GLY A 73 14.71 51.02 -5.02
N LEU A 74 14.29 49.76 -4.96
CA LEU A 74 14.15 49.00 -3.70
C LEU A 74 15.50 48.63 -3.09
N GLN A 75 16.52 48.38 -3.91
CA GLN A 75 17.89 48.10 -3.47
C GLN A 75 18.60 49.35 -2.93
N ASP A 76 18.32 50.50 -3.53
CA ASP A 76 18.90 51.81 -3.15
C ASP A 76 18.13 52.49 -2.00
N MET A 77 17.01 51.91 -1.56
CA MET A 77 16.16 52.46 -0.50
C MET A 77 16.93 52.53 0.83
N PRO A 78 17.29 53.72 1.34
CA PRO A 78 17.98 53.84 2.62
C PRO A 78 17.06 53.36 3.74
N HIS A 79 17.64 52.90 4.85
CA HIS A 79 16.92 52.35 6.00
C HIS A 79 15.99 53.32 6.75
N GLU A 80 15.55 54.43 6.16
CA GLU A 80 14.62 55.40 6.76
C GLU A 80 13.55 55.86 5.77
N GLU A 81 12.44 56.36 6.31
CA GLU A 81 11.08 56.58 5.77
C GLU A 81 10.92 57.36 4.45
N ALA A 82 11.99 57.64 3.71
CA ALA A 82 11.93 58.27 2.41
C ALA A 82 11.57 57.23 1.33
N GLY A 83 10.35 57.33 0.81
CA GLY A 83 9.96 56.63 -0.41
C GLY A 83 10.78 57.03 -1.63
N PHE A 84 10.62 56.30 -2.73
CA PHE A 84 11.26 56.62 -4.01
C PHE A 84 10.21 56.79 -5.12
N GLU A 85 10.59 57.55 -6.15
CA GLU A 85 9.74 57.91 -7.27
C GLU A 85 10.32 57.36 -8.58
N ILE A 86 9.47 56.74 -9.39
CA ILE A 86 9.84 56.16 -10.68
C ILE A 86 9.02 56.86 -11.77
N PRO A 87 9.66 57.63 -12.67
CA PRO A 87 8.99 58.21 -13.83
C PRO A 87 8.48 57.09 -14.75
N TYR A 88 7.18 57.08 -15.06
CA TYR A 88 6.59 56.07 -15.95
C TYR A 88 5.43 56.67 -16.77
N LYS A 89 5.51 56.55 -18.11
CA LYS A 89 4.65 57.17 -19.15
C LYS A 89 3.44 57.95 -18.65
N GLY A 90 3.56 59.28 -18.64
CA GLY A 90 2.46 60.21 -18.32
C GLY A 90 2.23 60.46 -16.83
N GLY A 91 3.03 59.87 -15.95
CA GLY A 91 2.98 60.10 -14.51
C GLY A 91 4.24 59.65 -13.78
N VAL A 92 4.16 59.63 -12.45
CA VAL A 92 5.23 59.17 -11.55
C VAL A 92 4.64 58.11 -10.65
N ILE A 93 5.31 56.96 -10.55
CA ILE A 93 5.00 55.92 -9.57
C ILE A 93 5.72 56.29 -8.29
N ILE A 94 4.99 56.44 -7.20
CA ILE A 94 5.53 56.82 -5.90
C ILE A 94 5.41 55.61 -4.98
N VAL A 95 6.53 55.14 -4.44
CA VAL A 95 6.58 54.03 -3.49
C VAL A 95 7.04 54.57 -2.15
N ARG A 96 6.17 54.62 -1.15
CA ARG A 96 6.48 55.18 0.18
C ARG A 96 6.24 54.16 1.29
N PRO A 97 7.09 54.12 2.32
CA PRO A 97 6.78 53.37 3.53
C PRO A 97 5.66 54.07 4.31
N GLU A 98 4.65 53.32 4.73
CA GLU A 98 3.55 53.78 5.59
C GLU A 98 3.49 52.89 6.84
N GLY A 99 4.19 53.30 7.90
CA GLY A 99 4.34 52.48 9.11
C GLY A 99 5.08 51.17 8.86
N LYS A 100 4.40 50.02 9.05
CA LYS A 100 4.97 48.68 8.74
C LYS A 100 4.64 48.19 7.33
N ASN A 101 4.00 49.02 6.52
CA ASN A 101 3.52 48.67 5.19
C ASN A 101 4.24 49.52 4.13
N ILE A 102 4.09 49.13 2.86
CA ILE A 102 4.55 49.92 1.71
C ILE A 102 3.33 50.33 0.91
N GLU A 103 3.15 51.63 0.68
CA GLU A 103 2.16 52.19 -0.23
C GLU A 103 2.79 52.44 -1.60
N VAL A 104 2.11 52.00 -2.66
CA VAL A 104 2.48 52.25 -4.05
C VAL A 104 1.37 53.09 -4.69
N GLN A 105 1.71 54.26 -5.22
CA GLN A 105 0.78 55.20 -5.84
C GLN A 105 1.17 55.50 -7.30
N PHE A 106 0.19 55.60 -8.20
CA PHE A 106 0.38 56.10 -9.56
C PHE A 106 -0.84 56.92 -10.00
N GLY A 107 -0.66 58.24 -10.17
CA GLY A 107 -1.79 59.17 -10.31
C GLY A 107 -2.65 59.20 -9.03
N ASP A 108 -3.98 59.11 -9.19
CA ASP A 108 -4.94 59.13 -8.07
C ASP A 108 -5.19 57.74 -7.44
N GLN A 109 -4.48 56.70 -7.86
CA GLN A 109 -4.66 55.32 -7.39
C GLN A 109 -3.51 54.91 -6.47
N SER A 110 -3.80 54.25 -5.33
CA SER A 110 -2.79 53.69 -4.43
C SER A 110 -3.15 52.29 -3.90
N ALA A 111 -2.13 51.54 -3.47
CA ALA A 111 -2.29 50.21 -2.85
C ALA A 111 -1.21 49.94 -1.79
N THR A 112 -1.57 49.18 -0.75
CA THR A 112 -0.75 48.99 0.46
C THR A 112 -0.38 47.52 0.70
N ILE A 113 0.89 47.22 0.99
CA ILE A 113 1.41 45.85 1.21
C ILE A 113 1.69 45.58 2.69
N GLN A 114 1.18 44.47 3.23
CA GLN A 114 1.26 44.14 4.67
C GLN A 114 2.55 43.43 5.12
N SER A 115 3.03 43.77 6.33
CA SER A 115 4.31 43.34 6.92
C SER A 115 4.60 41.84 7.04
N LYS A 116 3.58 40.95 7.10
CA LYS A 116 3.79 39.50 7.29
C LYS A 116 4.46 38.81 6.10
N LEU A 117 4.32 39.41 4.91
CA LEU A 117 4.90 38.93 3.65
C LEU A 117 6.37 39.35 3.47
N MET A 118 6.83 40.36 4.23
CA MET A 118 8.17 40.92 4.07
C MET A 118 9.28 39.94 4.45
N GLY A 119 9.04 39.04 5.41
CA GLY A 119 10.01 38.01 5.79
C GLY A 119 10.25 36.99 4.68
N GLU A 120 9.17 36.51 4.05
CA GLU A 120 9.23 35.54 2.95
C GLU A 120 9.80 36.16 1.67
N VAL A 121 9.43 37.41 1.35
CA VAL A 121 9.99 38.16 0.23
C VAL A 121 11.50 38.34 0.39
N ARG A 122 11.98 38.67 1.61
CA ARG A 122 13.41 38.88 1.87
C ARG A 122 14.22 37.58 1.77
N GLU A 123 13.69 36.45 2.22
CA GLU A 123 14.38 35.16 2.15
C GLU A 123 14.37 34.55 0.74
N ASN A 124 13.28 34.72 -0.03
CA ASN A 124 13.24 34.29 -1.43
C ASN A 124 14.15 35.15 -2.32
N LEU A 125 14.23 36.46 -2.09
CA LEU A 125 15.18 37.34 -2.78
C LEU A 125 16.63 36.97 -2.46
N LYS A 126 16.97 36.66 -1.20
CA LYS A 126 18.32 36.20 -0.83
C LYS A 126 18.70 34.89 -1.54
N ARG A 127 17.78 33.93 -1.65
CA ARG A 127 18.00 32.67 -2.39
C ARG A 127 18.28 32.93 -3.87
N GLU A 128 17.48 33.74 -4.53
CA GLU A 128 17.68 34.07 -5.95
C GLU A 128 18.99 34.84 -6.21
N ILE A 129 19.39 35.72 -5.28
CA ILE A 129 20.68 36.43 -5.36
C ILE A 129 21.84 35.43 -5.26
N VAL A 130 21.79 34.46 -4.34
CA VAL A 130 22.86 33.44 -4.21
C VAL A 130 22.92 32.48 -5.41
N LEU A 131 21.80 32.21 -6.07
CA LEU A 131 21.77 31.41 -7.30
C LEU A 131 22.36 32.15 -8.52
N LYS A 132 22.37 33.49 -8.50
CA LYS A 132 22.87 34.35 -9.59
C LYS A 132 24.25 34.96 -9.31
N ASP A 133 24.75 34.96 -8.08
CA ASP A 133 26.03 35.55 -7.72
C ASP A 133 27.20 34.61 -8.08
N THR A 134 28.02 35.05 -9.05
CA THR A 134 29.23 34.35 -9.47
C THR A 134 30.38 34.45 -8.46
N ASN A 135 30.24 35.29 -7.42
CA ASN A 135 31.24 35.46 -6.35
C ASN A 135 31.03 34.53 -5.14
N TYR A 136 30.03 33.64 -5.16
CA TYR A 136 29.82 32.63 -4.12
C TYR A 136 30.86 31.50 -4.23
N ASN A 137 32.09 31.80 -3.81
CA ASN A 137 33.28 30.96 -4.00
C ASN A 137 33.52 29.96 -2.85
N THR A 138 34.50 29.08 -3.04
CA THR A 138 34.86 27.99 -2.11
C THR A 138 35.15 28.48 -0.69
N ASP A 139 35.71 29.68 -0.51
CA ASP A 139 36.02 30.25 0.82
C ASP A 139 34.78 30.76 1.55
N THR A 140 33.73 31.13 0.83
CA THR A 140 32.42 31.51 1.40
C THR A 140 31.68 30.28 1.89
N ILE A 141 31.70 29.18 1.13
CA ILE A 141 31.11 27.88 1.54
C ILE A 141 31.84 27.32 2.77
N LYS A 142 33.18 27.35 2.78
CA LYS A 142 33.99 26.91 3.93
C LYS A 142 33.73 27.72 5.20
N ARG A 143 33.41 29.01 5.09
CA ARG A 143 33.01 29.87 6.22
C ARG A 143 31.58 29.59 6.66
N ALA A 144 30.64 29.45 5.72
CA ALA A 144 29.23 29.18 6.00
C ALA A 144 28.98 27.83 6.71
N PHE A 145 29.81 26.80 6.44
CA PHE A 145 29.75 25.52 7.16
C PHE A 145 30.45 25.51 8.52
N LYS A 146 31.26 26.54 8.83
CA LYS A 146 31.88 26.72 10.15
C LYS A 146 31.05 27.62 11.08
N ASP A 147 30.05 28.30 10.55
CA ASP A 147 29.12 29.14 11.30
C ASP A 147 27.93 28.27 11.76
N GLU A 148 27.68 28.20 13.07
CA GLU A 148 26.65 27.32 13.67
C GLU A 148 25.22 27.86 13.49
N THR A 149 25.03 29.01 12.83
CA THR A 149 23.71 29.60 12.58
C THR A 149 22.98 28.96 11.38
N SER A 150 21.66 28.72 11.49
CA SER A 150 20.89 27.91 10.51
C SER A 150 20.86 28.50 9.09
N ASN A 151 20.96 29.82 8.94
CA ASN A 151 20.71 30.50 7.66
C ASN A 151 21.89 30.44 6.68
N GLN A 152 23.12 30.65 7.15
CA GLN A 152 24.33 30.55 6.30
C GLN A 152 24.55 29.10 5.83
N ARG A 153 24.32 28.14 6.74
CA ARG A 153 24.37 26.70 6.44
C ARG A 153 23.31 26.29 5.40
N SER A 154 22.08 26.76 5.53
CA SER A 154 20.99 26.46 4.58
C SER A 154 21.27 27.00 3.18
N LEU A 155 21.88 28.20 3.08
CA LEU A 155 22.29 28.79 1.81
C LEU A 155 23.43 28.00 1.15
N ALA A 156 24.41 27.53 1.94
CA ALA A 156 25.50 26.70 1.45
C ALA A 156 25.03 25.31 0.98
N ILE A 157 24.06 24.70 1.69
CA ILE A 157 23.42 23.44 1.27
C ILE A 157 22.68 23.63 -0.05
N ALA A 158 21.82 24.65 -0.16
CA ALA A 158 21.08 24.92 -1.40
C ALA A 158 22.01 25.18 -2.60
N TYR A 159 23.13 25.89 -2.38
CA TYR A 159 24.16 26.08 -3.40
C TYR A 159 24.79 24.74 -3.81
N LEU A 160 25.15 23.87 -2.86
CA LEU A 160 25.73 22.55 -3.15
C LEU A 160 24.75 21.61 -3.86
N GLU A 161 23.49 21.56 -3.44
CA GLU A 161 22.44 20.78 -4.11
C GLU A 161 22.28 21.23 -5.57
N SER A 162 22.35 22.54 -5.83
CA SER A 162 22.27 23.09 -7.19
C SER A 162 23.44 22.69 -8.10
N LYS A 163 24.63 22.43 -7.53
CA LYS A 163 25.84 22.09 -8.29
C LYS A 163 26.08 20.59 -8.42
N THR A 164 25.52 19.79 -7.52
CA THR A 164 25.82 18.35 -7.41
C THR A 164 24.63 17.46 -7.73
N HIS A 165 23.40 17.97 -7.66
CA HIS A 165 22.15 17.21 -7.77
C HIS A 165 21.98 16.07 -6.73
N LEU A 166 22.83 16.03 -5.71
CA LEU A 166 22.76 15.07 -4.60
C LEU A 166 21.80 15.60 -3.52
N HIS A 167 20.78 14.81 -3.16
CA HIS A 167 19.75 15.19 -2.18
C HIS A 167 19.67 14.22 -0.99
N LYS A 168 20.76 13.99 -0.25
CA LYS A 168 20.75 13.16 0.98
C LYS A 168 21.88 13.54 1.95
N PHE A 169 21.77 14.68 2.61
CA PHE A 169 22.83 15.14 3.53
C PHE A 169 22.43 15.16 5.01
N ASP A 170 21.20 14.76 5.34
CA ASP A 170 20.64 14.92 6.70
C ASP A 170 21.14 13.89 7.73
N HIS A 171 21.91 12.87 7.30
CA HIS A 171 22.32 11.75 8.16
C HIS A 171 23.84 11.46 8.16
N ILE A 172 24.65 12.31 7.55
CA ILE A 172 26.11 12.14 7.46
C ILE A 172 26.80 13.05 8.48
N ASP A 173 27.85 12.55 9.15
CA ASP A 173 28.69 13.36 10.03
C ASP A 173 29.16 14.63 9.29
N THR A 174 28.81 15.80 9.85
CA THR A 174 28.93 17.12 9.22
C THR A 174 30.38 17.40 8.79
N LYS A 175 31.37 16.88 9.52
CA LYS A 175 32.79 17.07 9.20
C LYS A 175 33.24 16.29 7.97
N GLN A 176 32.70 15.09 7.77
CA GLN A 176 33.05 14.21 6.65
C GLN A 176 32.35 14.64 5.37
N LEU A 177 31.08 15.05 5.48
CA LEU A 177 30.32 15.60 4.37
C LEU A 177 30.99 16.85 3.79
N VAL A 178 31.38 17.77 4.67
CA VAL A 178 32.06 19.01 4.27
C VAL A 178 33.37 18.70 3.53
N ASN A 179 34.15 17.70 3.97
CA ASN A 179 35.38 17.31 3.29
C ASN A 179 35.14 16.67 1.91
N CYS A 180 34.14 15.80 1.78
CA CYS A 180 33.79 15.21 0.49
C CYS A 180 33.25 16.27 -0.49
N CYS A 181 32.36 17.15 -0.04
CA CYS A 181 31.82 18.23 -0.87
C CYS A 181 32.89 19.26 -1.28
N ILE A 182 33.83 19.60 -0.39
CA ILE A 182 34.98 20.44 -0.73
C ILE A 182 35.85 19.75 -1.77
N SER A 183 36.14 18.45 -1.61
CA SER A 183 36.93 17.68 -2.57
C SER A 183 36.27 17.60 -3.96
N LEU A 184 34.93 17.60 -4.03
CA LEU A 184 34.18 17.63 -5.29
C LEU A 184 34.24 19.01 -5.95
N VAL A 185 34.04 20.08 -5.18
CA VAL A 185 34.10 21.48 -5.67
C VAL A 185 35.51 21.82 -6.16
N ASP A 186 36.54 21.35 -5.46
CA ASP A 186 37.94 21.51 -5.84
C ASP A 186 38.36 20.51 -6.96
N LYS A 187 37.43 19.71 -7.50
CA LYS A 187 37.62 18.71 -8.56
C LYS A 187 38.67 17.62 -8.26
N HIS A 188 38.90 17.33 -6.97
CA HIS A 188 39.87 16.31 -6.54
C HIS A 188 39.29 14.90 -6.54
N ARG A 189 37.95 14.76 -6.55
CA ARG A 189 37.23 13.48 -6.65
C ARG A 189 36.04 13.62 -7.59
N SER A 190 35.67 12.55 -8.29
CA SER A 190 34.45 12.49 -9.10
C SER A 190 33.21 12.28 -8.24
N ILE A 191 32.02 12.52 -8.82
CA ILE A 191 30.74 12.25 -8.17
C ILE A 191 30.64 10.76 -7.80
N ASP A 192 30.98 9.88 -8.74
CA ASP A 192 30.95 8.42 -8.56
C ASP A 192 31.89 7.94 -7.44
N GLU A 193 33.06 8.57 -7.26
CA GLU A 193 33.99 8.22 -6.18
C GLU A 193 33.44 8.57 -4.79
N ILE A 194 32.66 9.65 -4.70
CA ILE A 194 32.03 10.08 -3.45
C ILE A 194 30.83 9.20 -3.12
N GLU A 195 30.00 8.87 -4.12
CA GLU A 195 28.89 7.93 -3.96
C GLU A 195 29.39 6.56 -3.54
N ASN A 196 30.45 6.04 -4.18
CA ASN A 196 31.07 4.76 -3.81
C ASN A 196 31.69 4.75 -2.41
N GLU A 197 32.22 5.88 -1.91
CA GLU A 197 32.72 5.94 -0.52
C GLU A 197 31.57 5.96 0.50
N ILE A 198 30.45 6.61 0.16
CA ILE A 198 29.22 6.63 0.97
C ILE A 198 28.60 5.23 1.00
N ASP A 199 28.49 4.57 -0.16
CA ASP A 199 27.89 3.23 -0.31
C ASP A 199 28.82 2.12 0.20
N GLY A 200 30.13 2.24 -0.02
CA GLY A 200 31.14 1.29 0.45
C GLY A 200 31.21 1.19 1.98
N LYS A 201 30.82 2.24 2.70
CA LYS A 201 30.70 2.21 4.17
C LYS A 201 29.36 1.65 4.66
N HIS A 202 28.32 1.57 3.81
CA HIS A 202 27.09 0.84 4.11
C HIS A 202 27.27 -0.69 4.02
N ASN A 203 28.16 -1.17 3.15
CA ASN A 203 28.41 -2.60 2.95
C ASN A 203 29.19 -3.31 4.07
N ASN A 204 29.65 -2.60 5.11
CA ASN A 204 30.33 -3.19 6.27
C ASN A 204 29.38 -3.64 7.41
N LYS A 205 28.07 -3.77 7.14
CA LYS A 205 27.10 -4.40 8.06
C LYS A 205 26.67 -5.79 7.57
N ALA A 206 27.65 -6.64 7.23
CA ALA A 206 27.38 -8.07 7.05
C ALA A 206 27.13 -8.75 8.41
N ASN A 207 26.09 -9.58 8.50
CA ASN A 207 25.86 -10.63 9.50
C ASN A 207 25.31 -10.28 10.90
N LEU A 208 24.27 -9.44 11.01
CA LEU A 208 23.51 -9.27 12.27
C LEU A 208 22.01 -9.67 12.19
N LEU A 209 21.53 -10.16 11.05
CA LEU A 209 20.11 -10.06 10.68
C LEU A 209 19.19 -11.24 11.03
N ASP A 210 19.68 -12.24 11.77
CA ASP A 210 18.86 -13.32 12.38
C ASP A 210 19.14 -13.55 13.87
N ALA A 211 20.16 -12.87 14.43
CA ALA A 211 20.58 -13.08 15.81
C ALA A 211 19.50 -12.68 16.80
N GLU A 212 18.71 -11.64 16.53
CA GLU A 212 17.72 -11.10 17.46
C GLU A 212 16.51 -12.04 17.67
N CYS A 213 16.04 -12.73 16.63
CA CYS A 213 15.02 -13.76 16.76
C CYS A 213 15.59 -15.04 17.39
N LEU A 214 16.80 -15.45 16.99
CA LEU A 214 17.45 -16.63 17.54
C LEU A 214 17.80 -16.45 19.03
N GLU A 215 18.24 -15.27 19.44
CA GLU A 215 18.56 -14.89 20.83
C GLU A 215 17.30 -14.91 21.70
N LEU A 216 16.16 -14.40 21.19
CA LEU A 216 14.88 -14.47 21.89
C LEU A 216 14.41 -15.91 22.12
N ILE A 217 14.64 -16.80 21.15
CA ILE A 217 14.26 -18.22 21.27
C ILE A 217 15.30 -19.01 22.10
N GLN A 218 16.58 -18.66 22.04
CA GLN A 218 17.67 -19.30 22.80
C GLN A 218 17.56 -19.06 24.32
N ASN A 219 17.02 -17.91 24.74
CA ASN A 219 16.84 -17.57 26.15
C ASN A 219 15.60 -18.24 26.79
N TRP A 220 14.86 -19.07 26.05
CA TRP A 220 13.66 -19.72 26.55
C TRP A 220 13.97 -21.05 27.26
N GLN A 221 13.80 -21.08 28.59
CA GLN A 221 13.79 -22.32 29.36
C GLN A 221 12.41 -22.99 29.28
N ILE A 222 12.37 -24.21 28.75
CA ILE A 222 11.14 -24.99 28.50
C ILE A 222 10.49 -25.35 29.84
N LYS A 223 9.28 -24.81 30.10
CA LYS A 223 8.33 -25.39 31.05
C LYS A 223 7.16 -25.97 30.24
N PRO A 224 6.83 -27.27 30.36
CA PRO A 224 5.72 -27.87 29.62
C PRO A 224 4.38 -27.27 30.04
N LEU A 225 3.47 -27.11 29.08
CA LEU A 225 2.10 -26.61 29.31
C LEU A 225 1.35 -27.49 30.29
N SER A 226 0.65 -26.85 31.24
CA SER A 226 -0.31 -27.52 32.12
C SER A 226 -1.50 -28.04 31.31
N GLU A 227 -2.18 -29.06 31.85
CA GLU A 227 -3.33 -29.69 31.18
C GLU A 227 -4.51 -28.71 31.02
N GLN A 228 -4.68 -27.78 31.96
CA GLN A 228 -5.66 -26.70 31.88
C GLN A 228 -5.37 -25.71 30.74
N GLU A 229 -4.10 -25.37 30.50
CA GLU A 229 -3.66 -24.53 29.38
C GLU A 229 -3.83 -25.24 28.03
N ARG A 230 -3.84 -26.58 28.01
CA ARG A 230 -4.14 -27.36 26.79
C ARG A 230 -5.64 -27.37 26.48
N VAL A 231 -6.49 -27.51 27.50
CA VAL A 231 -7.96 -27.60 27.36
C VAL A 231 -8.59 -26.26 26.97
N ASN A 232 -8.25 -25.17 27.66
CA ASN A 232 -8.79 -23.82 27.34
C ASN A 232 -8.38 -23.32 25.94
N TYR A 233 -7.41 -24.00 25.32
CA TYR A 233 -6.78 -23.60 24.08
C TYR A 233 -7.22 -24.45 22.87
N ALA A 234 -7.78 -25.65 23.10
CA ALA A 234 -8.45 -26.42 22.05
C ALA A 234 -9.71 -25.69 21.53
N ASP A 235 -10.37 -24.92 22.40
CA ASP A 235 -11.65 -24.25 22.10
C ASP A 235 -11.50 -22.86 21.43
N SER A 236 -10.31 -22.26 21.39
CA SER A 236 -10.10 -20.86 20.95
C SER A 236 -9.46 -20.68 19.57
N VAL A 237 -9.05 -21.76 18.92
CA VAL A 237 -8.51 -21.75 17.56
C VAL A 237 -9.19 -22.84 16.76
N GLU A 238 -10.35 -22.56 16.17
CA GLU A 238 -10.83 -23.36 15.05
C GLU A 238 -9.82 -23.18 13.91
N PRO A 239 -9.04 -24.20 13.53
CA PRO A 239 -8.43 -24.18 12.21
C PRO A 239 -9.60 -24.06 11.24
N ARG A 240 -9.51 -23.19 10.22
CA ARG A 240 -10.38 -23.33 9.05
C ARG A 240 -10.15 -24.75 8.52
N GLN A 241 -11.02 -25.67 8.93
CA GLN A 241 -11.10 -27.02 8.40
C GLN A 241 -11.67 -26.84 7.00
N VAL A 242 -10.83 -26.48 6.03
CA VAL A 242 -11.11 -26.74 4.62
C VAL A 242 -11.45 -28.21 4.58
N ASN A 243 -12.72 -28.54 4.35
CA ASN A 243 -13.34 -29.87 4.42
C ASN A 243 -12.33 -31.04 4.38
N ARG A 244 -11.69 -31.35 5.53
CA ARG A 244 -10.71 -32.44 5.67
C ARG A 244 -11.38 -33.81 5.76
N ALA A 245 -12.68 -33.86 5.46
CA ALA A 245 -13.59 -34.99 5.69
C ALA A 245 -13.29 -36.23 4.83
N THR A 246 -12.25 -36.20 3.99
CA THR A 246 -11.93 -37.26 3.02
C THR A 246 -10.75 -38.16 3.39
N GLN A 247 -9.91 -37.74 4.34
CA GLN A 247 -8.73 -38.50 4.80
C GLN A 247 -9.07 -39.43 5.96
N SER A 248 -8.47 -40.63 5.98
CA SER A 248 -8.55 -41.49 7.16
C SER A 248 -7.63 -40.97 8.28
N ASP A 249 -7.91 -41.31 9.54
CA ASP A 249 -7.03 -40.95 10.66
C ASP A 249 -5.61 -41.52 10.48
N ASN A 250 -5.48 -42.71 9.89
CA ASN A 250 -4.19 -43.32 9.55
C ASN A 250 -3.44 -42.52 8.49
N GLU A 251 -4.10 -42.18 7.38
CA GLU A 251 -3.51 -41.37 6.31
C GLU A 251 -2.95 -40.06 6.87
N ARG A 252 -3.74 -39.37 7.69
CA ARG A 252 -3.34 -38.11 8.32
C ARG A 252 -2.15 -38.28 9.26
N GLN A 253 -2.17 -39.29 10.13
CA GLN A 253 -1.07 -39.55 11.07
C GLN A 253 0.24 -39.85 10.34
N ILE A 254 0.18 -40.69 9.30
CA ILE A 254 1.36 -41.09 8.52
C ILE A 254 1.89 -39.90 7.75
N ARG A 255 1.06 -39.19 6.98
CA ARG A 255 1.49 -38.00 6.25
C ARG A 255 2.09 -36.93 7.16
N THR A 256 1.56 -36.76 8.38
CA THR A 256 2.12 -35.86 9.39
C THR A 256 3.52 -36.30 9.83
N LEU A 257 3.71 -37.58 10.15
CA LEU A 257 5.04 -38.13 10.47
C LEU A 257 6.03 -37.91 9.31
N LEU A 258 5.62 -38.19 8.08
CA LEU A 258 6.46 -38.00 6.91
C LEU A 258 6.83 -36.53 6.69
N ALA A 259 5.89 -35.62 6.89
CA ALA A 259 6.16 -34.19 6.88
C ALA A 259 7.19 -33.80 7.95
N GLU A 260 7.07 -34.32 9.17
CA GLU A 260 8.04 -34.10 10.25
C GLU A 260 9.44 -34.67 9.91
N ILE A 261 9.52 -35.81 9.21
CA ILE A 261 10.79 -36.37 8.74
C ILE A 261 11.48 -35.42 7.76
N PHE A 262 10.76 -34.83 6.82
CA PHE A 262 11.32 -33.84 5.88
C PHE A 262 11.65 -32.52 6.58
N LEU A 263 10.68 -31.91 7.25
CA LEU A 263 10.85 -30.65 7.95
C LEU A 263 9.86 -30.56 9.13
N PRO A 264 10.30 -30.63 10.39
CA PRO A 264 9.40 -30.59 11.53
C PRO A 264 8.97 -29.15 11.78
N GLU A 265 7.67 -28.89 11.84
CA GLU A 265 7.14 -27.55 12.16
C GLU A 265 7.66 -27.00 13.50
N LYS A 266 8.10 -27.88 14.41
CA LYS A 266 8.53 -27.55 15.79
C LYS A 266 10.02 -27.26 15.93
N SER A 267 10.85 -27.45 14.91
CA SER A 267 12.32 -27.42 15.06
C SER A 267 13.01 -26.49 14.07
N TRP A 268 12.44 -25.30 13.85
CA TRP A 268 13.04 -24.33 12.93
C TRP A 268 14.46 -23.88 13.36
N GLN A 269 14.79 -23.99 14.65
CA GLN A 269 16.16 -23.79 15.18
C GLN A 269 17.17 -24.85 14.70
N ALA A 270 16.72 -26.05 14.33
CA ALA A 270 17.59 -27.20 14.05
C ALA A 270 18.08 -27.26 12.58
N ASP A 271 17.60 -26.37 11.72
CA ASP A 271 17.91 -26.40 10.28
C ASP A 271 19.36 -26.05 9.94
N THR A 272 20.14 -25.53 10.90
CA THR A 272 21.50 -25.03 10.62
C THR A 272 22.62 -25.69 11.41
N GLN A 273 22.35 -26.48 12.46
CA GLN A 273 23.42 -26.97 13.36
C GLN A 273 23.48 -28.49 13.60
N ASN A 274 22.35 -29.23 13.67
CA ASN A 274 22.41 -30.68 13.89
C ASN A 274 21.19 -31.45 13.33
N ALA A 275 21.23 -31.78 12.03
CA ALA A 275 20.14 -32.50 11.35
C ALA A 275 19.87 -33.92 11.91
N GLY A 276 20.87 -34.55 12.54
CA GLY A 276 20.72 -35.86 13.19
C GLY A 276 19.89 -35.81 14.47
N GLU A 277 20.17 -34.85 15.37
CA GLU A 277 19.39 -34.66 16.60
C GLU A 277 17.91 -34.35 16.30
N ARG A 278 17.65 -33.62 15.22
CA ARG A 278 16.29 -33.35 14.73
C ARG A 278 15.55 -34.65 14.40
N LEU A 279 16.12 -35.49 13.54
CA LEU A 279 15.50 -36.76 13.15
C LEU A 279 15.32 -37.69 14.34
N GLN A 280 16.31 -37.71 15.24
CA GLN A 280 16.21 -38.47 16.49
C GLN A 280 14.96 -38.08 17.27
N LYS A 281 14.73 -36.78 17.49
CA LYS A 281 13.55 -36.30 18.21
C LYS A 281 12.25 -36.69 17.50
N VAL A 282 12.15 -36.48 16.18
CA VAL A 282 10.96 -36.85 15.40
C VAL A 282 10.64 -38.32 15.54
N PHE A 283 11.64 -39.20 15.41
CA PHE A 283 11.41 -40.63 15.52
C PHE A 283 11.02 -41.05 16.95
N ILE A 284 11.63 -40.47 17.98
CA ILE A 284 11.29 -40.76 19.39
C ILE A 284 9.84 -40.34 19.69
N ASP A 285 9.47 -39.10 19.33
CA ASP A 285 8.14 -38.53 19.55
C ASP A 285 7.04 -39.35 18.83
N ASN A 286 7.40 -40.08 17.77
CA ASN A 286 6.49 -40.88 16.95
C ASN A 286 6.74 -42.41 17.05
N SER A 287 7.46 -42.88 18.05
CA SER A 287 7.84 -44.29 18.25
C SER A 287 6.65 -45.28 18.18
N GLY A 288 5.50 -44.90 18.73
CA GLY A 288 4.28 -45.73 18.67
C GLY A 288 3.72 -45.90 17.26
N LEU A 289 3.77 -44.85 16.44
CA LEU A 289 3.34 -44.91 15.03
C LEU A 289 4.35 -45.70 14.19
N LEU A 290 5.65 -45.52 14.44
CA LEU A 290 6.70 -46.31 13.79
C LEU A 290 6.55 -47.81 14.07
N ALA A 291 6.28 -48.18 15.32
CA ALA A 291 6.01 -49.57 15.69
C ALA A 291 4.82 -50.17 14.92
N ARG A 292 3.73 -49.39 14.76
CA ARG A 292 2.58 -49.78 13.95
C ARG A 292 2.95 -49.94 12.47
N ILE A 293 3.69 -49.00 11.88
CA ILE A 293 4.16 -49.07 10.48
C ILE A 293 5.02 -50.32 10.25
N TYR A 294 5.95 -50.62 11.16
CA TYR A 294 6.80 -51.80 11.02
C TYR A 294 6.07 -53.13 11.20
N SER A 295 4.98 -53.12 11.97
CA SER A 295 4.10 -54.28 12.16
C SER A 295 3.11 -54.45 11.00
N GLN A 296 2.74 -53.35 10.34
CA GLN A 296 1.78 -53.29 9.24
C GLN A 296 2.30 -52.39 8.10
N PRO A 297 3.24 -52.87 7.26
CA PRO A 297 3.84 -52.05 6.20
C PRO A 297 2.84 -51.48 5.17
N SER A 298 1.67 -52.10 5.02
CA SER A 298 0.58 -51.63 4.15
C SER A 298 0.01 -50.28 4.59
N LEU A 299 0.22 -49.86 5.85
CA LEU A 299 -0.18 -48.53 6.33
C LEU A 299 0.44 -47.41 5.50
N ILE A 300 1.67 -47.59 4.99
CA ILE A 300 2.31 -46.58 4.12
C ILE A 300 1.52 -46.41 2.81
N GLU A 301 0.89 -47.47 2.30
CA GLU A 301 0.08 -47.42 1.08
C GLU A 301 -1.22 -46.64 1.30
N GLU A 302 -1.79 -46.70 2.51
CA GLU A 302 -2.94 -45.89 2.91
C GLU A 302 -2.64 -44.39 2.89
N ALA A 303 -1.36 -43.98 2.95
CA ALA A 303 -0.99 -42.57 2.80
C ALA A 303 -1.15 -42.06 1.37
N GLY A 304 -1.29 -42.93 0.36
CA GLY A 304 -1.52 -42.56 -1.04
C GLY A 304 -0.46 -41.61 -1.59
N LEU A 305 0.82 -41.92 -1.35
CA LEU A 305 1.96 -41.14 -1.83
C LEU A 305 2.21 -41.41 -3.32
N PRO A 306 2.70 -40.42 -4.10
CA PRO A 306 3.26 -40.65 -5.43
C PRO A 306 4.40 -41.68 -5.38
N ALA A 307 4.59 -42.45 -6.46
CA ALA A 307 5.54 -43.57 -6.50
C ALA A 307 6.97 -43.15 -6.09
N ASP A 308 7.50 -42.09 -6.69
CA ASP A 308 8.85 -41.61 -6.41
C ASP A 308 9.02 -41.18 -4.94
N LEU A 309 8.02 -40.49 -4.38
CA LEU A 309 8.05 -40.07 -2.98
C LEU A 309 7.94 -41.26 -2.03
N ASN A 310 7.13 -42.26 -2.39
CA ASN A 310 6.99 -43.50 -1.64
C ASN A 310 8.32 -44.27 -1.58
N ASP A 311 9.11 -44.26 -2.65
CA ASP A 311 10.42 -44.92 -2.67
C ASP A 311 11.43 -44.25 -1.74
N VAL A 312 11.51 -42.92 -1.75
CA VAL A 312 12.35 -42.14 -0.82
C VAL A 312 11.98 -42.45 0.65
N ILE A 313 10.69 -42.46 0.96
CA ILE A 313 10.19 -42.74 2.31
C ILE A 313 10.46 -44.19 2.72
N ARG A 314 10.22 -45.16 1.83
CA ARG A 314 10.45 -46.58 2.14
C ARG A 314 11.93 -46.88 2.34
N SER A 315 12.82 -46.30 1.53
CA SER A 315 14.25 -46.38 1.73
C SER A 315 14.62 -45.88 3.14
N THR A 316 14.18 -44.67 3.51
CA THR A 316 14.46 -44.07 4.82
C THR A 316 13.94 -44.92 5.98
N LEU A 317 12.69 -45.40 5.91
CA LEU A 317 12.10 -46.20 6.98
C LEU A 317 12.69 -47.60 7.10
N ASN A 318 13.13 -48.20 5.98
CA ASN A 318 13.81 -49.48 5.97
C ASN A 318 15.22 -49.39 6.56
N GLU A 319 15.96 -48.32 6.25
CA GLU A 319 17.26 -48.05 6.87
C GLU A 319 17.12 -47.88 8.38
N LEU A 320 16.14 -47.09 8.83
CA LEU A 320 15.84 -46.98 10.26
C LEU A 320 15.50 -48.34 10.88
N LYS A 321 14.68 -49.16 10.22
CA LYS A 321 14.34 -50.50 10.71
C LYS A 321 15.58 -51.41 10.85
N GLN A 322 16.51 -51.34 9.90
CA GLN A 322 17.75 -52.10 9.93
C GLN A 322 18.66 -51.67 11.08
N GLU A 323 18.84 -50.36 11.25
CA GLU A 323 19.67 -49.78 12.32
C GLU A 323 19.11 -50.08 13.73
N LEU A 324 17.77 -50.09 13.89
CA LEU A 324 17.14 -50.42 15.17
C LEU A 324 17.36 -51.88 15.61
N ASN A 325 17.59 -52.80 14.65
CA ASN A 325 17.86 -54.22 14.88
C ASN A 325 16.88 -54.92 15.86
N ILE A 326 15.59 -54.55 15.81
CA ILE A 326 14.55 -55.13 16.67
C ILE A 326 13.98 -56.38 15.99
N PRO A 327 13.97 -57.56 16.67
CA PRO A 327 13.33 -58.75 16.12
C PRO A 327 11.84 -58.50 15.84
N ASN A 328 11.34 -58.97 14.68
CA ASN A 328 9.95 -58.71 14.25
C ASN A 328 8.87 -59.07 15.30
N GLY A 329 9.10 -60.08 16.14
CA GLY A 329 8.16 -60.48 17.20
C GLY A 329 8.18 -59.60 18.45
N LEU A 330 9.07 -58.62 18.54
CA LEU A 330 9.25 -57.70 19.68
C LEU A 330 8.95 -56.25 19.32
N ILE A 331 8.47 -55.96 18.10
CA ILE A 331 8.17 -54.59 17.66
C ILE A 331 6.92 -54.08 18.39
N ASN A 332 7.13 -53.12 19.31
CA ASN A 332 6.08 -52.36 19.98
C ASN A 332 6.62 -50.94 20.31
N GLN A 333 5.76 -50.07 20.84
CA GLN A 333 6.14 -48.68 21.13
C GLN A 333 7.35 -48.58 22.07
N ASP A 334 7.36 -49.35 23.16
CA ASP A 334 8.40 -49.28 24.18
C ASP A 334 9.75 -49.77 23.66
N THR A 335 9.75 -50.87 22.88
CA THR A 335 10.99 -51.41 22.29
C THR A 335 11.54 -50.51 21.20
N VAL A 336 10.69 -49.91 20.36
CA VAL A 336 11.09 -48.94 19.34
C VAL A 336 11.64 -47.67 20.00
N ALA A 337 10.96 -47.12 21.02
CA ALA A 337 11.42 -45.94 21.75
C ALA A 337 12.78 -46.20 22.43
N ALA A 338 12.94 -47.34 23.10
CA ALA A 338 14.20 -47.72 23.74
C ALA A 338 15.34 -47.85 22.73
N ALA A 339 15.08 -48.51 21.58
CA ALA A 339 16.07 -48.65 20.51
C ALA A 339 16.48 -47.31 19.90
N LEU A 340 15.52 -46.40 19.69
CA LEU A 340 15.81 -45.02 19.24
C LEU A 340 16.65 -44.25 20.27
N HIS A 341 16.41 -44.40 21.57
CA HIS A 341 17.22 -43.72 22.58
C HIS A 341 18.69 -44.17 22.60
N VAL A 342 18.98 -45.42 22.23
CA VAL A 342 20.35 -45.97 22.25
C VAL A 342 21.05 -45.92 20.89
N MET A 343 20.34 -45.58 19.81
CA MET A 343 20.93 -45.49 18.48
C MET A 343 21.96 -44.33 18.42
N PRO A 344 23.15 -44.54 17.82
CA PRO A 344 24.17 -43.49 17.72
C PRO A 344 23.66 -42.25 16.97
N SER A 345 24.04 -41.05 17.46
CA SER A 345 23.70 -39.78 16.81
C SER A 345 24.16 -39.70 15.35
N GLU A 346 25.27 -40.38 15.02
CA GLU A 346 25.81 -40.47 13.65
C GLU A 346 24.86 -41.18 12.67
N SER A 347 24.12 -42.22 13.13
CA SER A 347 23.14 -42.93 12.30
C SER A 347 22.03 -41.99 11.84
N TYR A 348 21.53 -41.13 12.74
CA TYR A 348 20.54 -40.10 12.37
C TYR A 348 21.12 -39.06 11.40
N GLY A 349 22.38 -38.67 11.59
CA GLY A 349 23.07 -37.77 10.66
C GLY A 349 23.24 -38.38 9.26
N ALA A 350 23.54 -39.68 9.19
CA ALA A 350 23.63 -40.42 7.93
C ALA A 350 22.27 -40.51 7.23
N MET A 351 21.20 -40.87 7.94
CA MET A 351 19.84 -40.90 7.40
C MET A 351 19.41 -39.53 6.87
N SER A 352 19.72 -38.45 7.60
CA SER A 352 19.38 -37.10 7.13
C SER A 352 20.08 -36.74 5.82
N LYS A 353 21.36 -37.12 5.67
CA LYS A 353 22.12 -36.91 4.43
C LYS A 353 21.57 -37.76 3.28
N ASN A 354 21.09 -38.97 3.58
CA ASN A 354 20.50 -39.83 2.58
C ASN A 354 19.18 -39.25 2.04
N ILE A 355 18.32 -38.75 2.94
CA ILE A 355 17.13 -37.99 2.55
C ILE A 355 17.53 -36.82 1.63
N ASP A 356 18.58 -36.07 1.97
CA ASP A 356 19.05 -34.96 1.13
C ASP A 356 19.54 -35.39 -0.25
N SER A 357 20.24 -36.52 -0.33
CA SER A 357 20.69 -37.08 -1.61
C SER A 357 19.49 -37.46 -2.48
N HIS A 358 18.50 -38.17 -1.93
CA HIS A 358 17.29 -38.52 -2.67
C HIS A 358 16.49 -37.31 -3.11
N LEU A 359 16.43 -36.26 -2.29
CA LEU A 359 15.74 -35.00 -2.64
C LEU A 359 16.48 -34.16 -3.67
N ALA A 360 17.80 -34.31 -3.79
CA ALA A 360 18.57 -33.64 -4.83
C ALA A 360 18.09 -34.08 -6.23
N ASP A 361 17.83 -35.38 -6.38
CA ASP A 361 17.44 -36.02 -7.64
C ASP A 361 15.91 -36.17 -7.79
N PHE A 362 15.11 -35.71 -6.82
CA PHE A 362 13.66 -35.84 -6.85
C PHE A 362 13.01 -34.89 -7.87
N GLU A 363 12.25 -35.44 -8.81
CA GLU A 363 11.51 -34.70 -9.83
C GLU A 363 10.15 -34.23 -9.31
N PHE A 364 10.00 -32.94 -8.98
CA PHE A 364 8.75 -32.42 -8.41
C PHE A 364 7.55 -32.51 -9.35
N ASN A 365 7.79 -32.60 -10.66
CA ASN A 365 6.73 -32.78 -11.65
C ASN A 365 5.93 -34.07 -11.45
N SER A 366 6.47 -35.08 -10.73
CA SER A 366 5.76 -36.32 -10.42
C SER A 366 4.71 -36.20 -9.30
N LEU A 367 4.67 -35.07 -8.58
CA LEU A 367 3.68 -34.84 -7.50
C LEU A 367 2.27 -34.47 -8.00
N GLY A 368 2.10 -34.29 -9.32
CA GLY A 368 0.85 -33.89 -9.96
C GLY A 368 0.55 -32.39 -9.83
N GLY A 369 -0.03 -31.80 -10.88
CA GLY A 369 -0.44 -30.40 -10.90
C GLY A 369 0.66 -29.37 -11.14
N VAL A 370 1.95 -29.71 -11.09
CA VAL A 370 3.05 -28.76 -11.38
C VAL A 370 2.96 -28.21 -12.81
N ASP A 371 2.57 -29.04 -13.77
CA ASP A 371 2.35 -28.63 -15.17
C ASP A 371 1.27 -27.55 -15.32
N LEU A 372 0.34 -27.44 -14.37
CA LEU A 372 -0.69 -26.39 -14.38
C LEU A 372 -0.08 -24.98 -14.26
N LEU A 373 1.05 -24.83 -13.57
CA LEU A 373 1.76 -23.56 -13.51
C LEU A 373 2.40 -23.20 -14.84
N THR A 374 3.03 -24.17 -15.50
CA THR A 374 3.62 -23.98 -16.83
C THR A 374 2.54 -23.58 -17.85
N ASN A 375 1.37 -24.22 -17.78
CA ASN A 375 0.21 -23.87 -18.60
C ASN A 375 -0.33 -22.46 -18.30
N LEU A 376 -0.46 -22.09 -17.03
CA LEU A 376 -0.84 -20.73 -16.62
C LEU A 376 0.15 -19.70 -17.18
N ALA A 377 1.45 -20.02 -17.17
CA ALA A 377 2.48 -19.18 -17.76
C ALA A 377 2.53 -19.21 -19.29
N ALA A 378 1.78 -20.06 -19.98
CA ALA A 378 1.70 -20.05 -21.43
C ALA A 378 0.57 -19.12 -21.96
N MET A 379 -0.27 -18.56 -21.09
CA MET A 379 -1.48 -17.81 -21.46
C MET A 379 -1.24 -16.35 -21.89
N GLY A 380 -0.03 -15.98 -22.35
CA GLY A 380 0.29 -14.61 -22.75
C GLY A 380 1.51 -14.51 -23.64
N GLU A 381 1.87 -13.28 -24.02
CA GLU A 381 3.04 -12.99 -24.85
C GLU A 381 3.96 -11.95 -24.15
N GLY A 382 5.23 -11.92 -24.55
CA GLY A 382 6.22 -10.93 -24.11
C GLY A 382 7.18 -11.38 -23.00
N ASN A 383 8.18 -10.54 -22.72
CA ASN A 383 9.32 -10.84 -21.84
C ASN A 383 8.91 -11.28 -20.44
N PHE A 384 7.90 -10.64 -19.87
CA PHE A 384 7.42 -10.99 -18.54
C PHE A 384 6.73 -12.36 -18.53
N GLN A 385 6.05 -12.73 -19.60
CA GLN A 385 5.42 -14.05 -19.70
C GLN A 385 6.47 -15.15 -19.83
N THR A 386 7.47 -14.94 -20.70
CA THR A 386 8.64 -15.83 -20.81
C THR A 386 9.35 -15.98 -19.47
N PHE A 387 9.44 -14.90 -18.68
CA PHE A 387 9.99 -14.95 -17.34
C PHE A 387 9.20 -15.87 -16.42
N LEU A 388 7.87 -15.74 -16.38
CA LEU A 388 7.03 -16.64 -15.59
C LEU A 388 7.15 -18.10 -16.04
N THR A 389 7.19 -18.36 -17.34
CA THR A 389 7.40 -19.73 -17.87
C THR A 389 8.71 -20.30 -17.36
N ASN A 390 9.81 -19.55 -17.48
CA ASN A 390 11.12 -19.98 -17.00
C ASN A 390 11.13 -20.23 -15.49
N ILE A 391 10.48 -19.38 -14.70
CA ILE A 391 10.35 -19.57 -13.26
C ILE A 391 9.59 -20.85 -12.98
N PHE A 392 8.38 -21.03 -13.50
CA PHE A 392 7.55 -22.19 -13.13
C PHE A 392 8.10 -23.52 -13.65
N THR A 393 8.79 -23.52 -14.80
CA THR A 393 9.47 -24.71 -15.32
C THR A 393 10.66 -25.10 -14.45
N ASN A 394 11.46 -24.14 -13.98
CA ASN A 394 12.75 -24.43 -13.35
C ASN A 394 12.75 -24.31 -11.83
N TYR A 395 11.68 -23.75 -11.22
CA TYR A 395 11.68 -23.36 -9.81
C TYR A 395 11.97 -24.54 -8.90
N PHE A 396 11.17 -25.61 -8.98
CA PHE A 396 11.23 -26.71 -8.02
C PHE A 396 12.59 -27.42 -8.04
N ASP A 397 13.15 -27.66 -9.23
CA ASP A 397 14.39 -28.40 -9.40
C ASP A 397 15.61 -27.61 -8.92
N ASN A 398 15.58 -26.28 -9.04
CA ASN A 398 16.69 -25.39 -8.69
C ASN A 398 16.60 -24.81 -7.27
N GLN A 399 15.62 -25.22 -6.46
CA GLN A 399 15.56 -24.81 -5.06
C GLN A 399 16.61 -25.55 -4.20
N ALA A 400 17.07 -24.89 -3.14
CA ALA A 400 17.94 -25.53 -2.15
C ALA A 400 17.20 -26.70 -1.47
N ILE A 401 17.95 -27.72 -1.03
CA ILE A 401 17.38 -28.93 -0.43
C ILE A 401 16.45 -28.63 0.76
N VAL A 402 16.81 -27.66 1.60
CA VAL A 402 15.96 -27.22 2.73
C VAL A 402 14.60 -26.67 2.26
N ASP A 403 14.56 -25.99 1.13
CA ASP A 403 13.32 -25.44 0.56
C ASP A 403 12.51 -26.54 -0.14
N LYS A 404 13.17 -27.50 -0.80
CA LYS A 404 12.55 -28.74 -1.30
C LYS A 404 11.87 -29.52 -0.17
N ARG A 405 12.54 -29.69 0.99
CA ARG A 405 11.96 -30.28 2.20
C ARG A 405 10.74 -29.51 2.69
N ALA A 406 10.79 -28.18 2.72
CA ALA A 406 9.66 -27.34 3.14
C ALA A 406 8.44 -27.51 2.22
N MET A 407 8.66 -27.56 0.91
CA MET A 407 7.61 -27.83 -0.08
C MET A 407 6.98 -29.21 0.11
N LEU A 408 7.80 -30.27 0.27
CA LEU A 408 7.30 -31.63 0.50
C LEU A 408 6.58 -31.79 1.83
N ALA A 409 7.10 -31.21 2.91
CA ALA A 409 6.45 -31.21 4.21
C ALA A 409 5.07 -30.52 4.13
N SER A 410 5.00 -29.38 3.41
CA SER A 410 3.73 -28.69 3.15
C SER A 410 2.78 -29.54 2.29
N TYR A 411 3.28 -30.18 1.23
CA TYR A 411 2.50 -31.08 0.39
C TYR A 411 1.89 -32.22 1.22
N LEU A 412 2.68 -32.89 2.04
CA LEU A 412 2.22 -34.01 2.86
C LEU A 412 1.23 -33.56 3.93
N THR A 413 1.44 -32.39 4.54
CA THR A 413 0.57 -31.87 5.60
C THR A 413 -0.76 -31.38 5.06
N ASN A 414 -0.76 -30.76 3.88
CA ASN A 414 -1.90 -30.01 3.36
C ASN A 414 -2.68 -30.73 2.24
N SER A 415 -2.09 -31.77 1.61
CA SER A 415 -2.79 -32.58 0.60
C SER A 415 -3.20 -33.95 1.14
N GLY A 416 -4.33 -34.45 0.64
CA GLY A 416 -4.78 -35.83 0.73
C GLY A 416 -4.55 -36.62 -0.56
N SER A 417 -4.58 -37.95 -0.42
CA SER A 417 -4.52 -38.89 -1.54
C SER A 417 -5.61 -38.65 -2.59
N LYS A 418 -6.81 -38.27 -2.13
CA LYS A 418 -8.01 -38.02 -2.94
C LYS A 418 -8.14 -36.59 -3.46
N ASP A 419 -7.22 -35.70 -3.12
CA ASP A 419 -7.28 -34.32 -3.61
C ASP A 419 -6.99 -34.26 -5.11
N ASN A 420 -7.62 -33.30 -5.78
CA ASN A 420 -7.35 -33.01 -7.19
C ASN A 420 -5.94 -32.38 -7.36
N GLU A 421 -5.50 -32.28 -8.60
CA GLU A 421 -4.15 -31.79 -8.94
C GLU A 421 -3.94 -30.33 -8.52
N GLU A 422 -4.98 -29.50 -8.60
CA GLU A 422 -4.94 -28.09 -8.21
C GLU A 422 -4.70 -27.93 -6.70
N MET A 423 -5.38 -28.71 -5.86
CA MET A 423 -5.20 -28.67 -4.41
C MET A 423 -3.86 -29.27 -3.98
N LYS A 424 -3.39 -30.31 -4.68
CA LYS A 424 -2.03 -30.87 -4.51
C LYS A 424 -0.95 -29.84 -4.84
N LEU A 425 -1.10 -29.14 -5.95
CA LEU A 425 -0.22 -28.04 -6.34
C LEU A 425 -0.21 -26.94 -5.27
N VAL A 426 -1.37 -26.48 -4.82
CA VAL A 426 -1.43 -25.42 -3.80
C VAL A 426 -0.82 -25.85 -2.48
N SER A 427 -1.03 -27.10 -2.08
CA SER A 427 -0.40 -27.67 -0.89
C SER A 427 1.12 -27.65 -0.97
N LEU A 428 1.67 -27.94 -2.15
CA LEU A 428 3.11 -27.81 -2.43
C LEU A 428 3.58 -26.35 -2.34
N LEU A 429 2.85 -25.44 -3.00
CA LEU A 429 3.17 -24.00 -3.09
C LEU A 429 3.10 -23.27 -1.73
N LYS A 430 2.28 -23.75 -0.79
CA LYS A 430 2.28 -23.27 0.60
C LYS A 430 3.63 -23.43 1.29
N GLY A 431 4.43 -24.41 0.87
CA GLY A 431 5.81 -24.62 1.31
C GLY A 431 6.88 -23.92 0.46
N GLY A 432 6.48 -23.23 -0.62
CA GLY A 432 7.36 -22.37 -1.42
C GLY A 432 7.83 -21.13 -0.66
N GLY A 433 8.75 -20.36 -1.22
CA GLY A 433 9.23 -19.12 -0.60
C GLY A 433 8.40 -17.89 -0.97
N PRO A 434 8.72 -16.74 -0.35
CA PRO A 434 7.91 -15.54 -0.46
C PRO A 434 7.87 -14.94 -1.87
N TYR A 435 8.94 -15.09 -2.68
CA TYR A 435 8.96 -14.56 -4.04
C TYR A 435 8.00 -15.33 -4.95
N LEU A 436 8.05 -16.67 -4.92
CA LEU A 436 7.12 -17.48 -5.70
C LEU A 436 5.67 -17.18 -5.29
N GLN A 437 5.39 -17.14 -3.99
CA GLN A 437 4.04 -16.87 -3.49
C GLN A 437 3.54 -15.48 -3.89
N LYS A 438 4.39 -14.44 -3.84
CA LYS A 438 4.01 -13.08 -4.25
C LYS A 438 3.85 -12.95 -5.76
N VAL A 439 4.71 -13.59 -6.55
CA VAL A 439 4.53 -13.65 -8.00
C VAL A 439 3.21 -14.36 -8.35
N LEU A 440 2.91 -15.49 -7.73
CA LEU A 440 1.62 -16.16 -7.91
C LEU A 440 0.43 -15.30 -7.45
N GLN A 441 0.57 -14.46 -6.43
CA GLN A 441 -0.47 -13.51 -6.04
C GLN A 441 -0.72 -12.45 -7.13
N LEU A 442 0.34 -11.95 -7.78
CA LEU A 442 0.24 -10.95 -8.85
C LEU A 442 -0.38 -11.51 -10.15
N PHE A 443 -0.20 -12.80 -10.43
CA PHE A 443 -0.62 -13.41 -11.71
C PHE A 443 -1.73 -14.44 -11.60
N GLY A 444 -1.97 -14.98 -10.41
CA GLY A 444 -2.99 -16.00 -10.16
C GLY A 444 -4.40 -15.51 -10.47
N ASP A 445 -4.64 -14.19 -10.50
CA ASP A 445 -5.93 -13.62 -10.90
C ASP A 445 -6.32 -13.94 -12.36
N LYS A 446 -5.32 -14.23 -13.22
CA LYS A 446 -5.53 -14.67 -14.61
C LYS A 446 -5.95 -16.13 -14.71
N ALA A 447 -5.76 -16.93 -13.67
CA ALA A 447 -6.22 -18.31 -13.67
C ALA A 447 -7.76 -18.36 -13.72
N THR A 448 -8.28 -19.46 -14.26
CA THR A 448 -9.72 -19.71 -14.40
C THR A 448 -10.08 -21.08 -13.82
N GLY A 449 -11.35 -21.27 -13.47
CA GLY A 449 -11.84 -22.56 -12.96
C GLY A 449 -11.22 -22.96 -11.62
N ASP A 450 -10.96 -24.25 -11.46
CA ASP A 450 -10.50 -24.82 -10.18
C ASP A 450 -9.10 -24.33 -9.79
N LEU A 451 -8.23 -24.05 -10.77
CA LEU A 451 -6.90 -23.47 -10.52
C LEU A 451 -7.01 -22.08 -9.88
N LYS A 452 -8.00 -21.27 -10.27
CA LYS A 452 -8.23 -19.97 -9.64
C LYS A 452 -8.64 -20.12 -8.18
N VAL A 453 -9.58 -21.03 -7.90
CA VAL A 453 -10.05 -21.32 -6.54
C VAL A 453 -8.88 -21.79 -5.66
N ALA A 454 -8.05 -22.67 -6.21
CA ALA A 454 -6.88 -23.18 -5.53
C ALA A 454 -5.85 -22.06 -5.26
N LEU A 455 -5.51 -21.22 -6.25
CA LEU A 455 -4.58 -20.11 -6.05
C LEU A 455 -5.13 -19.04 -5.08
N ASP A 456 -6.44 -18.82 -5.02
CA ASP A 456 -7.07 -17.96 -4.01
C ASP A 456 -6.94 -18.55 -2.59
N ASP A 457 -6.96 -19.88 -2.44
CA ASP A 457 -6.62 -20.55 -1.18
C ASP A 457 -5.14 -20.33 -0.81
N LEU A 458 -4.21 -20.33 -1.76
CA LEU A 458 -2.80 -19.98 -1.47
C LEU A 458 -2.66 -18.55 -0.88
N LYS A 459 -3.52 -17.60 -1.28
CA LYS A 459 -3.48 -16.22 -0.76
C LYS A 459 -3.95 -16.12 0.69
N THR A 460 -4.89 -16.97 1.10
CA THR A 460 -5.63 -16.81 2.38
C THR A 460 -5.51 -17.98 3.35
N GLY A 461 -4.93 -19.10 2.89
CA GLY A 461 -4.89 -20.39 3.57
C GLY A 461 -3.48 -20.89 3.86
N LEU A 462 -2.51 -19.98 4.01
CA LEU A 462 -1.17 -20.36 4.49
C LEU A 462 -1.22 -20.82 5.95
N ASN A 463 -0.35 -21.75 6.32
CA ASN A 463 -0.32 -22.29 7.67
C ASN A 463 0.10 -21.21 8.69
N PRO A 464 -0.56 -21.11 9.85
CA PRO A 464 -0.11 -20.28 10.97
C PRO A 464 1.33 -20.60 11.38
N ILE A 465 2.02 -19.64 12.00
CA ILE A 465 3.30 -19.86 12.66
C ILE A 465 3.07 -20.84 13.81
N ASN A 466 4.04 -21.75 14.01
CA ASN A 466 3.97 -22.70 15.11
C ASN A 466 3.78 -21.95 16.44
N LYS A 467 2.82 -22.43 17.23
CA LYS A 467 2.35 -21.77 18.45
C LYS A 467 3.45 -21.60 19.51
N GLU A 468 4.38 -22.54 19.60
CA GLU A 468 5.52 -22.44 20.51
C GLU A 468 6.50 -21.34 20.05
N ILE A 469 6.61 -21.11 18.74
CA ILE A 469 7.39 -19.99 18.20
C ILE A 469 6.69 -18.66 18.48
N VAL A 470 5.37 -18.58 18.31
CA VAL A 470 4.60 -17.37 18.67
C VAL A 470 4.77 -17.03 20.15
N LYS A 471 4.75 -18.04 21.03
CA LYS A 471 5.04 -17.87 22.47
C LYS A 471 6.46 -17.38 22.72
N ALA A 472 7.46 -17.94 22.03
CA ALA A 472 8.84 -17.48 22.17
C ALA A 472 9.00 -16.01 21.72
N ILE A 473 8.40 -15.63 20.60
CA ILE A 473 8.43 -14.24 20.11
C ILE A 473 7.75 -13.30 21.11
N THR A 474 6.55 -13.64 21.60
CA THR A 474 5.82 -12.82 22.58
C THR A 474 6.54 -12.73 23.92
N ALA A 475 7.17 -13.80 24.41
CA ALA A 475 8.05 -13.73 25.58
C ALA A 475 9.22 -12.75 25.36
N GLY A 476 9.77 -12.72 24.15
CA GLY A 476 10.77 -11.73 23.75
C GLY A 476 10.25 -10.29 23.73
N ILE A 477 9.01 -10.07 23.29
CA ILE A 477 8.34 -8.76 23.38
C ILE A 477 8.22 -8.32 24.84
N ILE A 478 7.80 -9.21 25.74
CA ILE A 478 7.69 -8.95 27.18
C ILE A 478 9.05 -8.54 27.75
N ALA A 479 10.11 -9.31 27.46
CA ALA A 479 11.46 -9.01 27.93
C ALA A 479 11.96 -7.63 27.44
N LYS A 480 11.74 -7.32 26.16
CA LYS A 480 12.14 -6.05 25.54
C LYS A 480 11.30 -4.84 25.99
N SER A 481 10.14 -5.08 26.60
CA SER A 481 9.31 -4.01 27.17
C SER A 481 9.94 -3.32 28.40
N GLY A 482 11.06 -3.84 28.92
CA GLY A 482 11.70 -3.28 30.12
C GLY A 482 10.85 -3.42 31.38
N GLY A 483 9.94 -4.40 31.40
CA GLY A 483 9.01 -4.63 32.52
C GLY A 483 7.71 -3.83 32.46
N ALA A 484 7.42 -3.14 31.35
CA ALA A 484 6.13 -2.48 31.14
C ALA A 484 4.99 -3.49 30.92
N ILE A 485 5.27 -4.59 30.23
CA ILE A 485 4.33 -5.68 29.99
C ILE A 485 4.54 -6.76 31.06
N GLU A 486 3.46 -7.17 31.71
CA GLU A 486 3.45 -8.30 32.63
C GLU A 486 3.20 -9.62 31.88
N LYS A 487 2.23 -9.61 30.96
CA LYS A 487 1.78 -10.79 30.22
C LYS A 487 1.20 -10.41 28.86
N ILE A 488 1.33 -11.31 27.89
CA ILE A 488 0.64 -11.25 26.60
C ILE A 488 -0.16 -12.54 26.43
N ASP A 489 -1.48 -12.41 26.25
CA ASP A 489 -2.37 -13.52 25.96
C ASP A 489 -2.77 -13.50 24.48
N ILE A 490 -2.39 -14.54 23.72
CA ILE A 490 -2.81 -14.67 22.32
C ILE A 490 -4.24 -15.19 22.28
N SER A 491 -5.15 -14.38 21.73
CA SER A 491 -6.56 -14.71 21.59
C SER A 491 -6.80 -15.62 20.39
N ARG A 492 -6.34 -15.24 19.18
CA ARG A 492 -6.50 -16.01 17.94
C ARG A 492 -5.64 -15.49 16.80
N SER A 493 -5.42 -16.32 15.78
CA SER A 493 -4.90 -15.86 14.49
C SER A 493 -5.94 -15.01 13.74
N LEU A 494 -5.51 -13.90 13.14
CA LEU A 494 -6.32 -13.04 12.28
C LEU A 494 -6.05 -13.31 10.79
N GLY A 495 -4.93 -13.97 10.47
CA GLY A 495 -4.58 -14.33 9.11
C GLY A 495 -3.08 -14.61 8.98
N ALA A 496 -2.74 -15.55 8.12
CA ALA A 496 -1.38 -15.90 7.77
C ALA A 496 -1.13 -15.61 6.30
N ALA A 497 -0.02 -14.94 6.01
CA ALA A 497 0.41 -14.51 4.68
C ALA A 497 1.78 -15.10 4.35
N SER A 498 2.33 -14.72 3.19
CA SER A 498 3.59 -15.27 2.66
C SER A 498 4.76 -14.99 3.59
N VAL A 499 4.88 -13.77 4.11
CA VAL A 499 6.02 -13.37 4.94
C VAL A 499 5.77 -13.46 6.44
N GLY A 500 4.52 -13.58 6.89
CA GLY A 500 4.18 -13.43 8.30
C GLY A 500 2.78 -13.91 8.69
N GLU A 501 2.46 -13.73 9.96
CA GLU A 501 1.15 -13.95 10.56
C GLU A 501 0.74 -12.75 11.41
N THR A 502 -0.56 -12.44 11.39
CA THR A 502 -1.16 -11.44 12.26
C THR A 502 -2.03 -12.13 13.30
N VAL A 503 -1.85 -11.79 14.58
CA VAL A 503 -2.60 -12.37 15.70
C VAL A 503 -3.29 -11.28 16.52
N LEU A 504 -4.46 -11.61 17.07
CA LEU A 504 -5.15 -10.82 18.07
C LEU A 504 -4.65 -11.23 19.45
N ALA A 505 -4.30 -10.26 20.28
CA ALA A 505 -3.75 -10.51 21.61
C ALA A 505 -4.27 -9.50 22.65
N ASN A 506 -4.14 -9.85 23.91
CA ASN A 506 -4.38 -8.98 25.05
C ASN A 506 -3.05 -8.73 25.77
N ILE A 507 -2.65 -7.47 25.89
CA ILE A 507 -1.47 -7.07 26.67
C ILE A 507 -1.94 -6.66 28.07
N HIS A 508 -1.36 -7.32 29.08
CA HIS A 508 -1.51 -6.95 30.48
C HIS A 508 -0.33 -6.05 30.87
N TRP A 509 -0.61 -4.78 31.13
CA TRP A 509 0.39 -3.82 31.57
C TRP A 509 0.55 -3.86 33.09
N LYS A 510 1.79 -3.72 33.58
CA LYS A 510 2.11 -3.83 35.02
C LYS A 510 1.36 -2.85 35.95
N HIS A 511 0.85 -1.75 35.40
CA HIS A 511 0.19 -0.68 36.15
C HIS A 511 -1.18 -0.31 35.58
N GLU A 512 -1.80 -1.18 34.79
CA GLU A 512 -3.17 -0.96 34.27
C GLU A 512 -4.05 -2.14 34.70
N GLU A 513 -5.25 -1.82 35.21
CA GLU A 513 -6.17 -2.85 35.70
C GLU A 513 -6.81 -3.66 34.56
N ALA A 514 -7.00 -3.03 33.40
CA ALA A 514 -7.64 -3.65 32.25
C ALA A 514 -6.60 -4.07 31.20
N PRO A 515 -6.69 -5.29 30.64
CA PRO A 515 -5.88 -5.66 29.49
C PRO A 515 -6.23 -4.81 28.27
N GLN A 516 -5.22 -4.44 27.50
CA GLN A 516 -5.40 -3.77 26.22
C GLN A 516 -5.44 -4.81 25.09
N GLU A 517 -6.54 -4.83 24.33
CA GLU A 517 -6.64 -5.64 23.13
C GLU A 517 -5.83 -5.01 21.98
N VAL A 518 -4.95 -5.79 21.37
CA VAL A 518 -3.98 -5.35 20.36
C VAL A 518 -3.89 -6.34 19.21
N VAL A 519 -3.30 -5.90 18.12
CA VAL A 519 -2.92 -6.74 16.99
C VAL A 519 -1.40 -6.86 16.94
N ILE A 520 -0.88 -8.07 16.82
CA ILE A 520 0.57 -8.32 16.71
C ILE A 520 0.83 -8.90 15.32
N LYS A 521 1.62 -8.21 14.49
CA LYS A 521 2.16 -8.77 13.24
C LYS A 521 3.51 -9.42 13.54
N LEU A 522 3.72 -10.62 13.02
CA LEU A 522 4.89 -11.47 13.24
C LEU A 522 5.44 -11.91 11.88
N LEU A 523 6.74 -11.78 11.65
CA LEU A 523 7.36 -12.43 10.49
C LEU A 523 7.55 -13.92 10.74
N ARG A 524 7.44 -14.69 9.66
CA ARG A 524 7.80 -16.09 9.67
C ARG A 524 9.30 -16.21 9.98
N PRO A 525 9.68 -17.06 10.94
CA PRO A 525 11.07 -17.26 11.27
C PRO A 525 11.91 -17.61 10.01
N GLY A 526 12.99 -16.83 9.79
CA GLY A 526 13.97 -16.90 8.69
C GLY A 526 13.39 -17.07 7.29
N ILE A 527 12.24 -16.46 7.12
CA ILE A 527 11.70 -16.10 5.82
C ILE A 527 12.74 -15.36 4.96
N ARG A 528 13.63 -14.57 5.57
CA ARG A 528 14.67 -13.80 4.87
C ARG A 528 15.73 -14.69 4.24
N LEU A 529 16.24 -15.68 4.98
CA LEU A 529 17.19 -16.65 4.43
C LEU A 529 16.59 -17.40 3.23
N LYS A 530 15.32 -17.76 3.33
CA LYS A 530 14.57 -18.37 2.22
C LYS A 530 14.41 -17.41 1.05
N ALA A 531 14.04 -16.17 1.33
CA ALA A 531 13.86 -15.13 0.34
C ALA A 531 15.16 -14.81 -0.42
N ASP A 532 16.31 -14.78 0.26
CA ASP A 532 17.61 -14.51 -0.35
C ASP A 532 18.03 -15.63 -1.33
N ARG A 533 17.75 -16.89 -0.97
CA ARG A 533 17.96 -18.05 -1.86
C ARG A 533 17.06 -17.98 -3.09
N GLU A 534 15.77 -17.69 -2.89
CA GLU A 534 14.84 -17.51 -4.02
C GLU A 534 15.21 -16.32 -4.90
N LEU A 535 15.55 -15.18 -4.31
CA LEU A 535 15.92 -13.97 -5.04
C LEU A 535 17.04 -14.26 -6.03
N SER A 536 18.06 -14.99 -5.58
CA SER A 536 19.19 -15.39 -6.42
C SER A 536 18.75 -16.20 -7.65
N PHE A 537 17.80 -17.13 -7.46
CA PHE A 537 17.19 -17.90 -8.55
C PHE A 537 16.38 -17.01 -9.50
N PHE A 538 15.48 -16.18 -8.98
CA PHE A 538 14.65 -15.32 -9.83
C PHE A 538 15.48 -14.30 -10.62
N GLU A 539 16.51 -13.70 -10.02
CA GLU A 539 17.42 -12.81 -10.75
C GLU A 539 18.18 -13.54 -11.86
N ALA A 540 18.59 -14.80 -11.63
CA ALA A 540 19.26 -15.60 -12.64
C ALA A 540 18.34 -15.88 -13.84
N GLU A 541 17.06 -16.17 -13.61
CA GLU A 541 16.07 -16.32 -14.67
C GLU A 541 15.76 -14.98 -15.37
N ALA A 542 15.67 -13.88 -14.62
CA ALA A 542 15.40 -12.55 -15.17
C ALA A 542 16.55 -12.06 -16.06
N ARG A 543 17.81 -12.38 -15.75
CA ARG A 543 18.98 -12.04 -16.57
C ARG A 543 18.95 -12.66 -17.97
N LYS A 544 18.21 -13.76 -18.16
CA LYS A 544 18.08 -14.43 -19.47
C LYS A 544 17.19 -13.64 -20.44
N ILE A 545 16.48 -12.60 -19.96
CA ILE A 545 15.45 -11.90 -20.73
C ILE A 545 15.75 -10.38 -20.73
N PRO A 546 15.85 -9.73 -21.91
CA PRO A 546 16.16 -8.30 -22.00
C PRO A 546 15.19 -7.41 -21.20
N GLY A 547 15.72 -6.48 -20.39
CA GLY A 547 14.96 -5.54 -19.56
C GLY A 547 14.32 -6.16 -18.30
N MET A 548 14.19 -7.49 -18.23
CA MET A 548 13.44 -8.17 -17.17
C MET A 548 14.13 -8.08 -15.80
N LEU A 549 15.47 -8.08 -15.73
CA LEU A 549 16.18 -7.98 -14.46
C LEU A 549 15.77 -6.73 -13.67
N LYS A 550 15.70 -5.56 -14.30
CA LYS A 550 15.32 -4.30 -13.62
C LYS A 550 13.85 -4.32 -13.22
N THR A 551 12.97 -4.80 -14.10
CA THR A 551 11.54 -5.00 -13.77
C THR A 551 11.38 -5.90 -12.55
N PHE A 552 12.09 -7.03 -12.52
CA PHE A 552 12.05 -7.94 -11.38
C PHE A 552 12.70 -7.33 -10.13
N GLN A 553 13.78 -6.57 -10.26
CA GLN A 553 14.40 -5.88 -9.13
C GLN A 553 13.42 -4.89 -8.47
N GLY A 554 12.60 -4.19 -9.27
CA GLY A 554 11.50 -3.36 -8.74
C GLY A 554 10.49 -4.17 -7.91
N ILE A 555 10.07 -5.35 -8.41
CA ILE A 555 9.20 -6.27 -7.67
C ILE A 555 9.89 -6.78 -6.40
N SER A 556 11.18 -7.12 -6.49
CA SER A 556 11.95 -7.67 -5.37
C SER A 556 12.10 -6.68 -4.23
N GLN A 557 12.30 -5.40 -4.54
CA GLN A 557 12.41 -4.34 -3.54
C GLN A 557 11.11 -4.23 -2.73
N GLN A 558 9.95 -4.36 -3.38
CA GLN A 558 8.65 -4.35 -2.70
C GLN A 558 8.53 -5.53 -1.73
N ILE A 559 8.86 -6.75 -2.19
CA ILE A 559 8.81 -7.95 -1.36
C ILE A 559 9.79 -7.85 -0.18
N GLN A 560 10.97 -7.29 -0.40
CA GLN A 560 11.97 -7.09 0.67
C GLN A 560 11.53 -6.07 1.72
N VAL A 561 10.77 -5.03 1.34
CA VAL A 561 10.21 -4.07 2.31
C VAL A 561 9.26 -4.78 3.27
N GLU A 562 8.44 -5.73 2.80
CA GLU A 562 7.54 -6.52 3.65
C GLU A 562 8.25 -7.45 4.65
N MET A 563 9.55 -7.72 4.45
CA MET A 563 10.36 -8.56 5.34
C MET A 563 11.08 -7.77 6.44
N ASP A 564 10.76 -6.49 6.61
CA ASP A 564 11.23 -5.68 7.74
C ASP A 564 10.07 -4.85 8.32
N LEU A 565 9.47 -5.35 9.40
CA LEU A 565 8.34 -4.68 10.06
C LEU A 565 8.69 -3.33 10.69
N LYS A 566 9.98 -2.94 10.77
CA LYS A 566 10.35 -1.56 11.14
C LYS A 566 9.96 -0.58 10.04
N LYS A 567 10.14 -0.95 8.77
CA LYS A 567 9.76 -0.11 7.63
C LYS A 567 8.24 0.07 7.58
N GLU A 568 7.48 -1.00 7.78
CA GLU A 568 6.03 -0.89 7.89
C GLU A 568 5.63 -0.01 9.09
N ALA A 569 6.30 -0.14 10.23
CA ALA A 569 6.06 0.74 11.37
C ALA A 569 6.37 2.22 11.08
N ASP A 570 7.41 2.52 10.30
CA ASP A 570 7.68 3.88 9.80
C ASP A 570 6.54 4.36 8.89
N ASN A 571 6.05 3.50 7.99
CA ASN A 571 4.89 3.81 7.16
C ASN A 571 3.62 4.04 7.98
N VAL A 572 3.41 3.30 9.09
CA VAL A 572 2.31 3.56 10.03
C VAL A 572 2.41 4.96 10.63
N ARG A 573 3.62 5.42 10.97
CA ARG A 573 3.83 6.80 11.48
C ARG A 573 3.54 7.84 10.40
N SER A 574 3.98 7.61 9.16
CA SER A 574 3.68 8.50 8.04
C SER A 574 2.19 8.52 7.69
N ALA A 575 1.50 7.38 7.82
CA ALA A 575 0.08 7.23 7.52
C ALA A 575 -0.85 8.02 8.47
N GLN A 576 -0.32 8.58 9.56
CA GLN A 576 -1.12 9.40 10.46
C GLN A 576 -1.71 10.65 9.78
N VAL A 577 -1.18 11.04 8.62
CA VAL A 577 -1.81 12.05 7.74
C VAL A 577 -3.26 11.71 7.40
N TYR A 578 -3.65 10.43 7.37
CA TYR A 578 -5.05 10.03 7.12
C TYR A 578 -6.00 10.32 8.29
N ASN A 579 -5.49 10.66 9.46
CA ASN A 579 -6.33 11.08 10.59
C ASN A 579 -6.72 12.57 10.54
N GLU A 580 -6.27 13.30 9.52
CA GLU A 580 -6.48 14.74 9.40
C GLU A 580 -7.57 15.06 8.36
N GLY A 581 -8.40 16.06 8.66
CA GLY A 581 -9.39 16.62 7.72
C GLY A 581 -10.75 15.91 7.67
N PHE A 582 -10.82 14.62 8.04
CA PHE A 582 -12.06 13.82 8.02
C PHE A 582 -12.32 13.15 9.37
N THR A 583 -13.56 13.22 9.87
CA THR A 583 -13.93 12.63 11.18
C THR A 583 -14.24 11.14 11.12
N ASN A 584 -14.43 10.59 9.93
CA ASN A 584 -14.77 9.19 9.65
C ASN A 584 -13.63 8.44 8.95
N LEU A 585 -12.40 8.97 9.01
CA LEU A 585 -11.20 8.37 8.45
C LEU A 585 -10.11 8.27 9.50
N SER A 586 -9.40 7.15 9.52
CA SER A 586 -8.25 6.90 10.37
C SER A 586 -7.22 6.02 9.65
N ALA A 587 -5.98 6.05 10.13
CA ALA A 587 -5.00 4.99 9.92
C ALA A 587 -4.80 4.20 11.21
N MET A 588 -4.32 2.95 11.07
CA MET A 588 -3.86 2.17 12.21
C MET A 588 -2.73 2.88 12.97
N LYS A 589 -2.52 2.46 14.22
CA LYS A 589 -1.54 3.06 15.13
C LYS A 589 -0.67 2.00 15.77
N LEU A 590 0.59 2.34 16.01
CA LEU A 590 1.49 1.53 16.81
C LEU A 590 1.13 1.68 18.29
N VAL A 591 1.25 0.59 19.05
CA VAL A 591 1.24 0.67 20.52
C VAL A 591 2.55 1.31 20.97
N GLY A 592 2.49 2.58 21.40
CA GLY A 592 3.68 3.41 21.63
C GLY A 592 4.67 2.90 22.69
N LYS A 593 4.24 2.01 23.59
CA LYS A 593 5.08 1.42 24.65
C LYS A 593 5.92 0.22 24.19
N VAL A 594 5.72 -0.26 22.95
CA VAL A 594 6.46 -1.42 22.40
C VAL A 594 7.19 -0.99 21.14
N PRO A 595 8.54 -0.96 21.15
CA PRO A 595 9.28 -0.63 19.94
C PRO A 595 9.10 -1.74 18.89
N PRO A 596 8.84 -1.40 17.62
CA PRO A 596 8.81 -2.38 16.55
C PRO A 596 10.21 -2.96 16.33
N SER A 597 10.27 -4.23 15.93
CA SER A 597 11.49 -4.90 15.51
C SER A 597 11.39 -5.29 14.04
N GLN A 598 12.44 -5.91 13.49
CA GLN A 598 12.35 -6.44 12.13
C GLN A 598 11.34 -7.59 12.04
N GLY A 599 11.22 -8.41 13.10
CA GLY A 599 10.40 -9.62 13.13
C GLY A 599 9.03 -9.48 13.77
N TYR A 600 8.72 -8.36 14.42
CA TYR A 600 7.39 -8.10 14.98
C TYR A 600 7.05 -6.61 15.05
N MET A 601 5.75 -6.30 15.04
CA MET A 601 5.22 -5.01 15.48
C MET A 601 3.88 -5.18 16.20
N VAL A 602 3.57 -4.25 17.11
CA VAL A 602 2.34 -4.25 17.91
C VAL A 602 1.51 -3.02 17.55
N LEU A 603 0.26 -3.26 17.17
CA LEU A 603 -0.69 -2.29 16.67
C LEU A 603 -1.91 -2.19 17.59
N GLU A 604 -2.48 -1.00 17.68
CA GLU A 604 -3.80 -0.82 18.26
C GLU A 604 -4.85 -1.52 17.38
N LYS A 605 -5.84 -2.16 18.00
CA LYS A 605 -6.91 -2.81 17.26
C LYS A 605 -7.81 -1.75 16.59
N ALA A 606 -7.90 -1.81 15.27
CA ALA A 606 -8.88 -1.03 14.52
C ALA A 606 -10.31 -1.56 14.76
N PRO A 607 -11.31 -0.69 14.96
CA PRO A 607 -12.68 -1.11 15.19
C PRO A 607 -13.36 -1.65 13.93
N GLY A 608 -14.33 -2.54 14.11
CA GLY A 608 -15.23 -2.99 13.04
C GLY A 608 -14.79 -4.26 12.30
N THR A 609 -15.11 -4.32 11.01
CA THR A 609 -14.84 -5.45 10.10
C THR A 609 -14.19 -4.96 8.81
N THR A 610 -13.55 -5.83 8.04
CA THR A 610 -12.98 -5.43 6.74
C THR A 610 -14.07 -4.89 5.81
N VAL A 611 -13.79 -3.89 4.97
CA VAL A 611 -14.72 -3.36 3.96
C VAL A 611 -15.23 -4.46 3.03
N LYS A 612 -14.39 -5.46 2.71
CA LYS A 612 -14.81 -6.66 1.95
C LYS A 612 -16.01 -7.35 2.62
N ARG A 613 -15.88 -7.67 3.91
CA ARG A 613 -16.95 -8.29 4.69
C ARG A 613 -18.14 -7.35 4.88
N ALA A 614 -17.91 -6.05 5.08
CA ALA A 614 -18.99 -5.07 5.15
C ALA A 614 -19.82 -5.04 3.85
N PHE A 615 -19.19 -5.14 2.68
CA PHE A 615 -19.90 -5.27 1.39
C PHE A 615 -20.71 -6.56 1.31
N GLU A 616 -20.13 -7.69 1.72
CA GLU A 616 -20.83 -9.00 1.73
C GLU A 616 -22.04 -8.97 2.67
N ASP A 617 -21.86 -8.48 3.89
CA ASP A 617 -22.92 -8.35 4.91
C ASP A 617 -24.01 -7.40 4.42
N LEU A 618 -23.64 -6.22 3.88
CA LEU A 618 -24.59 -5.27 3.32
C LEU A 618 -25.36 -5.86 2.13
N LYS A 619 -24.69 -6.56 1.22
CA LYS A 619 -25.33 -7.23 0.07
C LYS A 619 -26.33 -8.29 0.53
N ASN A 620 -25.97 -9.08 1.54
CA ASN A 620 -26.86 -10.10 2.10
C ASN A 620 -28.07 -9.47 2.78
N ASN A 621 -27.85 -8.44 3.60
CA ASN A 621 -28.92 -7.69 4.27
C ASN A 621 -29.87 -7.04 3.27
N ILE A 622 -29.34 -6.40 2.22
CA ILE A 622 -30.15 -5.84 1.13
C ILE A 622 -30.94 -6.93 0.42
N LYS A 623 -30.36 -8.11 0.16
CA LYS A 623 -31.08 -9.20 -0.51
C LYS A 623 -32.23 -9.74 0.34
N SER A 624 -32.01 -9.97 1.63
CA SER A 624 -33.05 -10.41 2.56
C SER A 624 -34.05 -9.30 2.88
N TRP A 625 -33.75 -8.05 2.53
CA TRP A 625 -34.54 -6.90 2.95
C TRP A 625 -36.00 -6.98 2.53
N ASN A 626 -36.86 -7.20 3.54
CA ASN A 626 -38.30 -7.12 3.44
C ASN A 626 -38.80 -5.68 3.71
N PRO A 627 -39.34 -4.97 2.70
CA PRO A 627 -39.81 -3.61 2.84
C PRO A 627 -41.02 -3.46 3.78
N VAL A 628 -41.63 -4.54 4.27
CA VAL A 628 -42.78 -4.48 5.17
C VAL A 628 -42.38 -4.37 6.65
N ASN A 629 -41.25 -4.98 7.06
CA ASN A 629 -40.94 -5.20 8.48
C ASN A 629 -39.54 -4.75 8.93
N GLU A 630 -38.63 -4.47 7.99
CA GLU A 630 -37.26 -4.10 8.33
C GLU A 630 -37.04 -2.59 8.35
N ASP A 631 -36.01 -2.17 9.07
CA ASP A 631 -35.63 -0.77 9.26
C ASP A 631 -34.80 -0.23 8.08
N ASN A 632 -34.23 0.96 8.26
CA ASN A 632 -33.36 1.63 7.29
C ASN A 632 -31.86 1.41 7.56
N THR A 633 -31.47 0.41 8.36
CA THR A 633 -30.08 0.20 8.78
C THR A 633 -29.17 -0.03 7.59
N SER A 634 -29.53 -0.91 6.65
CA SER A 634 -28.74 -1.16 5.43
C SER A 634 -28.49 0.10 4.61
N TYR A 635 -29.47 1.00 4.52
CA TYR A 635 -29.33 2.28 3.82
C TYR A 635 -28.36 3.23 4.55
N ILE A 636 -28.46 3.32 5.88
CA ILE A 636 -27.56 4.14 6.70
C ILE A 636 -26.12 3.61 6.63
N THR A 637 -25.94 2.30 6.81
CA THR A 637 -24.63 1.64 6.72
C THR A 637 -24.00 1.87 5.34
N GLY A 638 -24.77 1.72 4.27
CA GLY A 638 -24.31 2.00 2.91
C GLY A 638 -23.88 3.46 2.68
N ALA A 639 -24.61 4.42 3.25
CA ALA A 639 -24.27 5.84 3.20
C ALA A 639 -22.99 6.17 3.97
N GLN A 640 -22.83 5.62 5.17
CA GLN A 640 -21.62 5.81 5.99
C GLN A 640 -20.39 5.22 5.31
N LEU A 641 -20.51 4.00 4.76
CA LEU A 641 -19.43 3.33 4.06
C LEU A 641 -19.02 4.09 2.80
N ALA A 642 -19.98 4.59 2.02
CA ALA A 642 -19.74 5.46 0.88
C ALA A 642 -18.98 6.73 1.29
N SER A 643 -19.47 7.46 2.29
CA SER A 643 -18.82 8.68 2.79
C SER A 643 -17.39 8.42 3.28
N GLY A 644 -17.14 7.29 3.94
CA GLY A 644 -15.79 6.89 4.34
C GLY A 644 -14.88 6.64 3.13
N ILE A 645 -15.37 5.91 2.12
CA ILE A 645 -14.58 5.59 0.92
C ILE A 645 -14.23 6.87 0.15
N GLU A 646 -15.16 7.81 0.05
CA GLU A 646 -14.92 9.13 -0.55
C GLU A 646 -13.86 9.92 0.23
N ALA A 647 -13.94 9.93 1.57
CA ALA A 647 -12.96 10.58 2.43
C ALA A 647 -11.56 9.97 2.26
N LEU A 648 -11.45 8.63 2.31
CA LEU A 648 -10.19 7.92 2.09
C LEU A 648 -9.61 8.24 0.70
N THR A 649 -10.44 8.20 -0.34
CA THR A 649 -10.01 8.49 -1.72
C THR A 649 -9.52 9.93 -1.85
N SER A 650 -10.26 10.88 -1.29
CA SER A 650 -9.90 12.30 -1.28
C SER A 650 -8.54 12.52 -0.62
N LYS A 651 -8.36 11.96 0.58
CA LYS A 651 -7.12 12.14 1.35
C LYS A 651 -5.93 11.41 0.72
N TRP A 652 -6.16 10.23 0.12
CA TRP A 652 -5.13 9.49 -0.62
C TRP A 652 -4.60 10.29 -1.82
N ILE A 653 -5.48 10.92 -2.61
CA ILE A 653 -5.08 11.80 -3.73
C ILE A 653 -4.36 13.05 -3.20
N GLU A 654 -4.94 13.68 -2.17
CA GLU A 654 -4.40 14.89 -1.55
C GLU A 654 -2.97 14.66 -1.10
N GLU A 655 -2.71 13.66 -0.26
CA GLU A 655 -1.38 13.37 0.27
C GLU A 655 -0.42 12.87 -0.81
N GLY A 656 -0.87 11.94 -1.65
CA GLY A 656 -0.02 11.34 -2.68
C GLY A 656 0.43 12.36 -3.73
N ILE A 657 -0.45 13.26 -4.17
CA ILE A 657 -0.13 14.19 -5.26
C ILE A 657 0.25 15.58 -4.76
N PHE A 658 -0.50 16.15 -3.81
CA PHE A 658 -0.37 17.56 -3.45
C PHE A 658 0.33 17.80 -2.11
N GLY A 659 0.23 16.85 -1.17
CA GLY A 659 0.73 16.95 0.19
C GLY A 659 2.16 16.43 0.35
N SER A 660 2.33 15.48 1.25
CA SER A 660 3.62 14.88 1.61
C SER A 660 4.24 14.02 0.50
N GLY A 661 3.43 13.57 -0.47
CA GLY A 661 3.75 12.51 -1.42
C GLY A 661 3.57 11.11 -0.88
N PHE A 662 3.17 10.97 0.39
CA PHE A 662 2.83 9.69 0.98
C PHE A 662 1.57 9.12 0.34
N TYR A 663 1.61 7.85 -0.04
CA TYR A 663 0.44 7.13 -0.54
C TYR A 663 0.49 5.67 -0.13
N HIS A 664 -0.68 5.07 0.00
CA HIS A 664 -0.81 3.63 0.18
C HIS A 664 -0.91 2.96 -1.20
N GLY A 665 -0.06 1.98 -1.52
CA GLY A 665 0.03 1.34 -2.84
C GLY A 665 -0.92 0.16 -3.08
N ASP A 666 -1.64 -0.30 -2.04
CA ASP A 666 -2.51 -1.49 -2.09
C ASP A 666 -3.83 -1.33 -1.31
N LEU A 667 -4.61 -0.27 -1.55
CA LEU A 667 -5.87 0.01 -0.83
C LEU A 667 -7.06 -0.84 -1.31
N HIS A 668 -6.93 -2.16 -1.31
CA HIS A 668 -8.08 -3.04 -1.54
C HIS A 668 -8.98 -3.14 -0.29
N SER A 669 -10.22 -3.59 -0.48
CA SER A 669 -11.24 -3.69 0.58
C SER A 669 -10.90 -4.63 1.76
N GLY A 670 -9.80 -5.38 1.66
CA GLY A 670 -9.27 -6.21 2.75
C GLY A 670 -8.32 -5.45 3.68
N ASN A 671 -7.69 -4.38 3.20
CA ASN A 671 -6.74 -3.55 3.96
C ASN A 671 -7.40 -2.34 4.62
N ILE A 672 -8.74 -2.31 4.62
CA ILE A 672 -9.55 -1.23 5.17
C ILE A 672 -10.59 -1.85 6.10
N MET A 673 -10.67 -1.35 7.33
CA MET A 673 -11.71 -1.69 8.31
C MET A 673 -12.82 -0.64 8.28
N PHE A 674 -14.05 -1.08 8.52
CA PHE A 674 -15.25 -0.26 8.66
C PHE A 674 -15.97 -0.60 9.95
N SER A 675 -16.24 0.41 10.75
CA SER A 675 -17.10 0.33 11.94
C SER A 675 -18.48 0.88 11.61
N ASP A 676 -19.48 0.01 11.54
CA ASP A 676 -20.89 0.36 11.37
C ASP A 676 -21.44 1.23 12.52
N ILE A 677 -20.93 1.03 13.74
CA ILE A 677 -21.31 1.83 14.92
C ILE A 677 -20.87 3.30 14.77
N THR A 678 -19.66 3.53 14.28
CA THR A 678 -19.04 4.87 14.26
C THR A 678 -19.01 5.52 12.88
N GLY A 679 -19.24 4.73 11.82
CA GLY A 679 -19.00 5.13 10.42
C GLY A 679 -17.52 5.27 10.05
N MET A 680 -16.59 4.89 10.93
CA MET A 680 -15.15 5.08 10.74
C MET A 680 -14.57 4.07 9.74
N LEU A 681 -13.79 4.57 8.77
CA LEU A 681 -12.86 3.75 7.99
C LEU A 681 -11.45 3.84 8.54
N THR A 682 -10.78 2.70 8.68
CA THR A 682 -9.38 2.63 9.13
C THR A 682 -8.52 1.87 8.13
N ALA A 683 -7.47 2.47 7.60
CA ALA A 683 -6.45 1.75 6.82
C ALA A 683 -5.55 0.94 7.76
N ILE A 684 -5.44 -0.38 7.54
CA ILE A 684 -4.84 -1.35 8.50
C ILE A 684 -3.68 -2.19 7.96
N ASP A 685 -3.28 -1.96 6.71
CA ASP A 685 -2.01 -2.44 6.18
C ASP A 685 -1.20 -1.23 5.72
N MET A 686 0.12 -1.22 5.90
CA MET A 686 1.01 -0.17 5.40
C MET A 686 2.28 -0.76 4.78
N GLY A 687 2.31 -2.07 4.52
CA GLY A 687 3.47 -2.79 3.99
C GLY A 687 3.84 -2.34 2.57
N ASN A 688 2.86 -1.89 1.78
CA ASN A 688 3.05 -1.38 0.42
C ASN A 688 2.81 0.14 0.30
N ALA A 689 2.94 0.88 1.41
CA ALA A 689 2.93 2.34 1.37
C ALA A 689 4.32 2.89 1.00
N ASP A 690 4.35 4.01 0.29
CA ASP A 690 5.58 4.64 -0.19
C ASP A 690 5.40 6.18 -0.28
N GLN A 691 6.48 6.89 -0.59
CA GLN A 691 6.49 8.34 -0.70
C GLN A 691 7.10 8.80 -2.02
N MET A 692 6.32 9.55 -2.80
CA MET A 692 6.77 10.14 -4.06
C MET A 692 7.55 11.44 -3.85
N SER A 693 8.71 11.55 -4.49
CA SER A 693 9.42 12.83 -4.63
C SER A 693 8.56 13.85 -5.41
N LEU A 694 8.85 15.14 -5.27
CA LEU A 694 8.13 16.18 -6.02
C LEU A 694 8.20 15.98 -7.54
N ALA A 695 9.34 15.49 -8.07
CA ALA A 695 9.49 15.20 -9.48
C ALA A 695 8.58 14.04 -9.93
N GLN A 696 8.54 12.95 -9.16
CA GLN A 696 7.63 11.83 -9.40
C GLN A 696 6.16 12.26 -9.31
N ARG A 697 5.79 13.03 -8.28
CA ARG A 697 4.42 13.55 -8.13
C ARG A 697 3.98 14.37 -9.34
N ARG A 698 4.84 15.26 -9.84
CA ARG A 698 4.59 16.03 -11.06
C ARG A 698 4.38 15.14 -12.27
N ALA A 699 5.24 14.14 -12.46
CA ALA A 699 5.16 13.24 -13.60
C ALA A 699 3.89 12.37 -13.53
N VAL A 700 3.63 11.73 -12.38
CA VAL A 700 2.45 10.88 -12.14
C VAL A 700 1.16 11.68 -12.31
N PHE A 701 1.06 12.87 -11.71
CA PHE A 701 -0.10 13.74 -11.89
C PHE A 701 -0.37 14.05 -13.37
N LYS A 702 0.69 14.39 -14.12
CA LYS A 702 0.58 14.67 -15.55
C LYS A 702 0.22 13.43 -16.37
N MET A 703 0.69 12.25 -15.98
CA MET A 703 0.31 10.98 -16.62
C MET A 703 -1.17 10.67 -16.38
N VAL A 704 -1.67 10.87 -15.16
CA VAL A 704 -3.10 10.69 -14.82
C VAL A 704 -3.97 11.67 -15.61
N LEU A 705 -3.58 12.96 -15.65
CA LEU A 705 -4.28 13.96 -16.46
C LEU A 705 -4.27 13.58 -17.93
N ALA A 706 -3.10 13.24 -18.48
CA ALA A 706 -2.94 12.84 -19.88
C ALA A 706 -3.78 11.62 -20.22
N ALA A 707 -3.86 10.63 -19.33
CA ALA A 707 -4.74 9.49 -19.48
C ALA A 707 -6.22 9.90 -19.45
N GLY A 708 -6.62 10.86 -18.62
CA GLY A 708 -7.99 11.39 -18.58
C GLY A 708 -8.41 12.06 -19.90
N ILE A 709 -7.52 12.85 -20.49
CA ILE A 709 -7.81 13.62 -21.71
C ILE A 709 -7.37 12.94 -23.02
N GLY A 710 -6.79 11.74 -22.95
CA GLY A 710 -6.28 11.00 -24.12
C GLY A 710 -5.03 11.62 -24.78
N SER A 711 -4.16 12.30 -24.02
CA SER A 711 -2.96 12.93 -24.57
C SER A 711 -1.73 12.00 -24.55
N THR A 712 -1.49 11.30 -25.65
CA THR A 712 -0.34 10.39 -25.81
C THR A 712 1.01 11.05 -25.54
N GLU A 713 1.29 12.19 -26.19
CA GLU A 713 2.61 12.85 -26.08
C GLU A 713 2.92 13.29 -24.64
N VAL A 714 1.92 13.85 -23.94
CA VAL A 714 2.08 14.27 -22.55
C VAL A 714 2.30 13.05 -21.65
N PHE A 715 1.62 11.94 -21.93
CA PHE A 715 1.80 10.70 -21.19
C PHE A 715 3.23 10.17 -21.35
N VAL A 716 3.68 9.89 -22.58
CA VAL A 716 4.98 9.27 -22.87
C VAL A 716 6.14 10.13 -22.35
N ARG A 717 6.08 11.45 -22.56
CA ARG A 717 7.11 12.37 -22.06
C ARG A 717 7.22 12.40 -20.53
N ASN A 718 6.15 12.15 -19.79
CA ASN A 718 6.21 12.11 -18.33
C ASN A 718 6.50 10.70 -17.81
N TYR A 719 6.15 9.65 -18.57
CA TYR A 719 6.64 8.30 -18.34
C TYR A 719 8.16 8.23 -18.39
N GLU A 720 8.81 8.89 -19.36
CA GLU A 720 10.28 8.99 -19.44
C GLU A 720 10.93 9.55 -18.17
N LYS A 721 10.23 10.44 -17.44
CA LYS A 721 10.77 11.12 -16.24
C LYS A 721 10.75 10.28 -14.98
N VAL A 722 10.00 9.18 -14.98
CA VAL A 722 9.87 8.26 -13.84
C VAL A 722 10.65 6.96 -14.07
N LEU A 723 11.30 6.82 -15.22
CA LEU A 723 12.24 5.73 -15.52
C LEU A 723 13.57 5.94 -14.80
N SER A 724 14.27 4.83 -14.54
CA SER A 724 15.68 4.85 -14.14
C SER A 724 16.57 5.46 -15.24
N SER A 725 17.86 5.67 -14.95
CA SER A 725 18.81 6.15 -15.97
C SER A 725 18.92 5.17 -17.14
N GLU A 726 18.97 3.87 -16.86
CA GLU A 726 19.00 2.82 -17.89
C GLU A 726 17.66 2.73 -18.65
N GLY A 727 16.53 2.88 -17.95
CA GLY A 727 15.22 2.94 -18.59
C GLY A 727 15.09 4.12 -19.57
N ARG A 728 15.67 5.27 -19.22
CA ARG A 728 15.74 6.45 -20.09
C ARG A 728 16.63 6.24 -21.33
N GLU A 729 17.64 5.39 -21.26
CA GLU A 729 18.42 5.01 -22.45
C GLU A 729 17.61 4.05 -23.34
N GLN A 730 16.94 3.06 -22.74
CA GLN A 730 16.16 2.06 -23.49
C GLN A 730 14.97 2.65 -24.25
N ILE A 731 14.36 3.71 -23.73
CA ILE A 731 13.19 4.31 -24.36
C ILE A 731 13.52 5.10 -25.63
N VAL A 732 14.76 5.56 -25.81
CA VAL A 732 15.17 6.38 -26.97
C VAL A 732 14.77 5.71 -28.29
N ASP A 733 15.10 4.43 -28.46
CA ASP A 733 14.83 3.68 -29.70
C ASP A 733 13.42 3.06 -29.77
N LYS A 734 12.67 3.13 -28.66
CA LYS A 734 11.34 2.49 -28.51
C LYS A 734 10.20 3.50 -28.36
N ARG A 735 10.53 4.79 -28.28
CA ARG A 735 9.61 5.89 -28.01
C ARG A 735 8.46 5.93 -29.00
N ASP A 736 8.75 5.84 -30.30
CA ASP A 736 7.74 5.92 -31.35
C ASP A 736 6.76 4.75 -31.29
N ALA A 737 7.27 3.53 -31.06
CA ALA A 737 6.44 2.34 -30.88
C ALA A 737 5.53 2.45 -29.65
N LEU A 738 6.06 2.98 -28.54
CA LEU A 738 5.28 3.24 -27.33
C LEU A 738 4.20 4.30 -27.58
N CYS A 739 4.51 5.38 -28.31
CA CYS A 739 3.53 6.39 -28.69
C CYS A 739 2.37 5.78 -29.49
N VAL A 740 2.65 4.94 -30.50
CA VAL A 740 1.61 4.28 -31.30
C VAL A 740 0.70 3.41 -30.41
N LYS A 741 1.28 2.49 -29.62
CA LYS A 741 0.49 1.65 -28.70
C LYS A 741 -0.30 2.47 -27.68
N THR A 742 0.30 3.55 -27.17
CA THR A 742 -0.38 4.46 -26.22
C THR A 742 -1.58 5.12 -26.87
N SER A 743 -1.46 5.65 -28.10
CA SER A 743 -2.59 6.24 -28.82
C SER A 743 -3.72 5.24 -29.06
N GLU A 744 -3.39 4.01 -29.46
CA GLU A 744 -4.39 2.93 -29.64
C GLU A 744 -5.15 2.63 -28.34
N ILE A 745 -4.44 2.51 -27.22
CA ILE A 745 -5.03 2.25 -25.90
C ILE A 745 -5.92 3.41 -25.45
N MET A 746 -5.44 4.66 -25.58
CA MET A 746 -6.21 5.85 -25.20
C MET A 746 -7.53 5.95 -25.98
N ASN A 747 -7.54 5.55 -27.25
CA ASN A 747 -8.74 5.56 -28.08
C ASN A 747 -9.72 4.43 -27.76
N ARG A 748 -9.23 3.27 -27.30
CA ARG A 748 -10.05 2.07 -27.05
C ARG A 748 -10.68 2.05 -25.66
N ILE A 749 -9.95 2.48 -24.66
CA ILE A 749 -10.33 2.38 -23.24
C ILE A 749 -10.83 3.73 -22.78
N SER A 750 -11.92 3.80 -22.00
CA SER A 750 -12.43 5.06 -21.47
C SER A 750 -11.93 5.38 -20.08
N ASP A 751 -11.69 4.37 -19.23
CA ASP A 751 -11.24 4.56 -17.86
C ASP A 751 -9.76 5.00 -17.79
N PRO A 752 -9.43 6.11 -17.11
CA PRO A 752 -8.07 6.59 -17.01
C PRO A 752 -7.12 5.64 -16.27
N GLY A 753 -7.58 4.95 -15.21
CA GLY A 753 -6.74 4.01 -14.47
C GLY A 753 -6.37 2.79 -15.31
N GLU A 754 -7.36 2.23 -16.00
CA GLU A 754 -7.18 1.11 -16.93
C GLU A 754 -6.27 1.51 -18.11
N ARG A 755 -6.44 2.72 -18.67
CA ARG A 755 -5.52 3.25 -19.71
C ARG A 755 -4.08 3.18 -19.25
N ILE A 756 -3.77 3.72 -18.05
CA ILE A 756 -2.39 3.74 -17.53
C ILE A 756 -1.85 2.31 -17.43
N MET A 757 -2.61 1.40 -16.82
CA MET A 757 -2.17 0.02 -16.63
C MET A 757 -1.87 -0.69 -17.95
N GLN A 758 -2.73 -0.51 -18.95
CA GLN A 758 -2.55 -1.10 -20.27
C GLN A 758 -1.36 -0.48 -21.02
N ILE A 759 -1.08 0.81 -20.82
CA ILE A 759 0.12 1.44 -21.38
C ILE A 759 1.39 0.92 -20.71
N LEU A 760 1.38 0.71 -19.39
CA LEU A 760 2.52 0.09 -18.68
C LEU A 760 2.78 -1.33 -19.19
N ASN A 761 1.73 -2.11 -19.45
CA ASN A 761 1.85 -3.43 -20.08
C ASN A 761 2.46 -3.35 -21.48
N ALA A 762 1.97 -2.42 -22.32
CA ALA A 762 2.52 -2.17 -23.64
C ALA A 762 3.99 -1.75 -23.61
N ALA A 763 4.39 -0.92 -22.64
CA ALA A 763 5.79 -0.54 -22.44
C ALA A 763 6.66 -1.76 -22.11
N ASN A 764 6.18 -2.64 -21.23
CA ASN A 764 6.87 -3.86 -20.86
C ASN A 764 6.98 -4.88 -22.01
N GLU A 765 5.95 -4.99 -22.87
CA GLU A 765 6.02 -5.78 -24.12
C GLU A 765 7.12 -5.28 -25.06
N LEU A 766 7.34 -3.95 -25.09
CA LEU A 766 8.46 -3.35 -25.82
C LEU A 766 9.80 -3.56 -25.10
N GLY A 767 9.83 -4.20 -23.93
CA GLY A 767 11.02 -4.39 -23.10
C GLY A 767 11.51 -3.09 -22.47
N LEU A 768 10.59 -2.20 -22.09
CA LEU A 768 10.86 -1.04 -21.25
C LEU A 768 10.61 -1.39 -19.78
N GLU A 769 11.37 -0.76 -18.89
CA GLU A 769 11.15 -0.80 -17.44
C GLU A 769 9.75 -0.31 -17.08
N ILE A 770 9.07 -0.99 -16.15
CA ILE A 770 7.84 -0.48 -15.50
C ILE A 770 8.22 0.18 -14.16
N PRO A 771 8.07 1.50 -14.00
CA PRO A 771 8.36 2.17 -12.73
C PRO A 771 7.43 1.68 -11.61
N ALA A 772 8.01 1.18 -10.51
CA ALA A 772 7.28 0.65 -9.36
C ALA A 772 6.30 1.68 -8.76
N THR A 773 6.74 2.94 -8.64
CA THR A 773 5.93 4.05 -8.12
C THR A 773 4.64 4.24 -8.91
N VAL A 774 4.72 4.30 -10.25
CA VAL A 774 3.55 4.48 -11.11
C VAL A 774 2.64 3.26 -11.04
N SER A 775 3.22 2.06 -11.13
CA SER A 775 2.45 0.81 -11.08
C SER A 775 1.65 0.69 -9.78
N ASN A 776 2.28 0.96 -8.64
CA ASN A 776 1.64 0.91 -7.33
C ASN A 776 0.55 1.98 -7.18
N PHE A 777 0.85 3.22 -7.57
CA PHE A 777 -0.12 4.31 -7.48
C PHE A 777 -1.37 4.03 -8.34
N SER A 778 -1.18 3.61 -9.59
CA SER A 778 -2.29 3.26 -10.49
C SER A 778 -3.07 2.03 -10.05
N ARG A 779 -2.41 1.01 -9.48
CA ARG A 779 -3.10 -0.16 -8.92
C ARG A 779 -4.01 0.23 -7.75
N SER A 780 -3.48 1.02 -6.80
CA SER A 780 -4.28 1.49 -5.67
C SER A 780 -5.46 2.36 -6.12
N GLN A 781 -5.26 3.22 -7.13
CA GLN A 781 -6.35 3.97 -7.76
C GLN A 781 -7.47 3.03 -8.27
N MET A 782 -7.13 1.96 -9.00
CA MET A 782 -8.12 0.99 -9.49
C MET A 782 -8.85 0.28 -8.35
N MET A 783 -8.15 -0.05 -7.26
CA MET A 783 -8.77 -0.69 -6.08
C MET A 783 -9.79 0.21 -5.40
N LEU A 784 -9.47 1.50 -5.24
CA LEU A 784 -10.39 2.51 -4.72
C LEU A 784 -11.58 2.73 -5.65
N GLN A 785 -11.35 2.82 -6.96
CA GLN A 785 -12.42 2.90 -7.96
C GLN A 785 -13.37 1.70 -7.88
N ASN A 786 -12.84 0.49 -7.73
CA ASN A 786 -13.65 -0.72 -7.58
C ASN A 786 -14.46 -0.70 -6.28
N ALA A 787 -13.89 -0.21 -5.18
CA ALA A 787 -14.63 -0.03 -3.93
C ALA A 787 -15.78 0.98 -4.08
N ILE A 788 -15.55 2.10 -4.78
CA ILE A 788 -16.56 3.11 -5.13
C ILE A 788 -17.68 2.50 -5.98
N ASN A 789 -17.33 1.77 -7.04
CA ASN A 789 -18.32 1.15 -7.93
C ASN A 789 -19.20 0.15 -7.16
N ASN A 790 -18.59 -0.70 -6.33
CA ASN A 790 -19.31 -1.68 -5.52
C ASN A 790 -20.28 -1.02 -4.54
N ILE A 791 -19.86 0.05 -3.85
CA ILE A 791 -20.74 0.70 -2.88
C ILE A 791 -21.86 1.48 -3.57
N ASN A 792 -21.59 2.11 -4.73
CA ASN A 792 -22.62 2.78 -5.53
C ASN A 792 -23.72 1.79 -5.96
N GLU A 793 -23.36 0.61 -6.46
CA GLU A 793 -24.32 -0.44 -6.84
C GLU A 793 -25.21 -0.86 -5.65
N LEU A 794 -24.59 -1.13 -4.50
CA LEU A 794 -25.33 -1.53 -3.29
C LEU A 794 -26.24 -0.40 -2.79
N ASN A 795 -25.76 0.84 -2.82
CA ASN A 795 -26.48 2.02 -2.38
C ASN A 795 -27.69 2.33 -3.27
N GLU A 796 -27.58 2.14 -4.57
CA GLU A 796 -28.70 2.29 -5.51
C GLU A 796 -29.82 1.30 -5.16
N ILE A 797 -29.48 0.01 -4.96
CA ILE A 797 -30.47 -1.01 -4.59
C ILE A 797 -31.09 -0.70 -3.22
N ALA A 798 -30.28 -0.27 -2.25
CA ALA A 798 -30.76 0.11 -0.93
C ALA A 798 -31.71 1.32 -0.98
N ALA A 799 -31.39 2.34 -1.79
CA ALA A 799 -32.23 3.52 -1.99
C ALA A 799 -33.59 3.14 -2.58
N ILE A 800 -33.62 2.33 -3.63
CA ILE A 800 -34.85 1.86 -4.27
C ILE A 800 -35.74 1.11 -3.27
N LYS A 801 -35.17 0.23 -2.45
CA LYS A 801 -35.91 -0.50 -1.42
C LYS A 801 -36.46 0.43 -0.33
N LEU A 802 -35.67 1.39 0.14
CA LEU A 802 -36.12 2.38 1.14
C LEU A 802 -37.25 3.24 0.59
N GLU A 803 -37.13 3.72 -0.65
CA GLU A 803 -38.18 4.49 -1.32
C GLU A 803 -39.47 3.69 -1.45
N GLY A 804 -39.38 2.42 -1.87
CA GLY A 804 -40.53 1.52 -1.94
C GLY A 804 -41.24 1.39 -0.59
N ARG A 805 -40.49 1.28 0.50
CA ARG A 805 -41.02 1.24 1.87
C ARG A 805 -41.67 2.56 2.27
N ILE A 806 -41.01 3.70 2.06
CA ILE A 806 -41.58 5.03 2.34
C ILE A 806 -42.91 5.21 1.59
N ARG A 807 -42.94 4.87 0.30
CA ARG A 807 -44.15 4.95 -0.54
C ARG A 807 -45.25 4.04 -0.02
N TYR A 808 -44.93 2.79 0.31
CA TYR A 808 -45.89 1.84 0.86
C TYR A 808 -46.53 2.37 2.15
N LEU A 809 -45.72 2.86 3.10
CA LEU A 809 -46.23 3.39 4.36
C LEU A 809 -47.05 4.67 4.16
N ALA A 810 -46.56 5.60 3.35
CA ALA A 810 -47.27 6.84 3.06
C ALA A 810 -48.64 6.58 2.41
N VAL A 811 -48.70 5.70 1.39
CA VAL A 811 -49.96 5.31 0.75
C VAL A 811 -50.88 4.57 1.72
N SER A 812 -50.34 3.67 2.55
CA SER A 812 -51.14 2.97 3.58
C SER A 812 -51.72 3.92 4.64
N ALA A 813 -51.14 5.11 4.78
CA ALA A 813 -51.61 6.16 5.66
C ALA A 813 -52.50 7.21 4.96
N GLY A 814 -52.76 7.05 3.66
CA GLY A 814 -53.68 7.88 2.88
C GLY A 814 -53.02 8.94 1.99
N ALA A 815 -51.69 8.94 1.83
CA ALA A 815 -51.00 9.85 0.90
C ALA A 815 -51.32 9.49 -0.56
N SER A 816 -51.40 10.50 -1.44
CA SER A 816 -51.81 10.34 -2.86
C SER A 816 -50.65 10.03 -3.81
N GLY A 817 -49.42 9.86 -3.30
CA GLY A 817 -48.21 9.66 -4.08
C GLY A 817 -47.36 10.94 -4.19
N GLY A 818 -46.27 10.88 -4.96
CA GLY A 818 -45.32 11.99 -5.16
C GLY A 818 -43.86 11.61 -4.91
N THR A 819 -42.96 12.58 -4.96
CA THR A 819 -41.56 12.47 -4.56
C THR A 819 -41.44 12.28 -3.04
N ILE A 820 -40.30 11.80 -2.53
CA ILE A 820 -40.09 11.61 -1.09
C ILE A 820 -40.29 12.90 -0.27
N PRO A 821 -39.82 14.10 -0.73
CA PRO A 821 -40.14 15.37 -0.07
C PRO A 821 -41.65 15.67 -0.03
N GLU A 822 -42.38 15.45 -1.12
CA GLU A 822 -43.82 15.69 -1.18
C GLU A 822 -44.58 14.74 -0.25
N LEU A 823 -44.21 13.45 -0.26
CA LEU A 823 -44.77 12.45 0.64
C LEU A 823 -44.54 12.81 2.11
N LYS A 824 -43.35 13.31 2.46
CA LYS A 824 -43.06 13.79 3.81
C LYS A 824 -44.01 14.91 4.25
N GLU A 825 -44.27 15.90 3.40
CA GLU A 825 -45.17 17.00 3.74
C GLU A 825 -46.64 16.57 3.79
N GLN A 826 -47.09 15.67 2.90
CA GLN A 826 -48.43 15.08 2.97
C GLN A 826 -48.64 14.30 4.27
N VAL A 827 -47.69 13.44 4.64
CA VAL A 827 -47.73 12.63 5.88
C VAL A 827 -47.70 13.52 7.12
N LYS A 828 -46.93 14.62 7.12
CA LYS A 828 -46.96 15.61 8.20
C LYS A 828 -48.33 16.27 8.35
N HIS A 829 -48.94 16.70 7.25
CA HIS A 829 -50.28 17.30 7.27
C HIS A 829 -51.31 16.34 7.88
N GLN A 830 -51.30 15.09 7.44
CA GLN A 830 -52.19 14.05 7.98
C GLN A 830 -51.96 13.80 9.47
N LEU A 831 -50.70 13.81 9.91
CA LEU A 831 -50.39 13.65 11.33
C LEU A 831 -50.94 14.82 12.17
N GLU A 832 -50.86 16.05 11.68
CA GLU A 832 -51.46 17.22 12.35
C GLU A 832 -52.99 17.14 12.40
N GLU A 833 -53.65 16.71 11.33
CA GLU A 833 -55.10 16.49 11.32
C GLU A 833 -55.53 15.47 12.38
N LEU A 834 -54.81 14.35 12.48
CA LEU A 834 -55.10 13.28 13.46
C LEU A 834 -54.88 13.69 14.93
N LYS A 835 -54.07 14.73 15.21
CA LYS A 835 -53.92 15.25 16.59
C LYS A 835 -55.21 15.87 17.12
N THR A 836 -56.10 16.32 16.24
CA THR A 836 -57.38 16.93 16.63
C THR A 836 -58.49 15.90 16.88
N ILE A 837 -58.26 14.64 16.51
CA ILE A 837 -59.25 13.55 16.64
C ILE A 837 -59.04 12.81 17.97
N PRO A 838 -60.10 12.48 18.74
CA PRO A 838 -59.99 11.71 19.97
C PRO A 838 -59.24 10.39 19.77
N SER A 839 -58.33 10.07 20.70
CA SER A 839 -57.47 8.90 20.61
C SER A 839 -58.28 7.60 20.67
N THR A 840 -58.15 6.78 19.63
CA THR A 840 -58.62 5.39 19.55
C THR A 840 -57.44 4.51 19.19
N GLU A 841 -57.50 3.20 19.48
CA GLU A 841 -56.42 2.25 19.13
C GLU A 841 -56.01 2.32 17.65
N VAL A 842 -57.00 2.50 16.76
CA VAL A 842 -56.77 2.68 15.32
C VAL A 842 -56.04 3.98 15.01
N ILE A 843 -56.42 5.08 15.65
CA ILE A 843 -55.80 6.40 15.46
C ILE A 843 -54.36 6.40 15.98
N GLU A 844 -54.08 5.79 17.14
CA GLU A 844 -52.72 5.69 17.67
C GLU A 844 -51.82 4.82 16.77
N THR A 845 -52.35 3.71 16.26
CA THR A 845 -51.62 2.89 15.28
C THR A 845 -51.28 3.66 14.01
N LEU A 846 -52.20 4.51 13.53
CA LEU A 846 -51.99 5.34 12.35
C LEU A 846 -50.97 6.45 12.60
N LYS A 847 -51.03 7.12 13.76
CA LYS A 847 -50.02 8.12 14.19
C LYS A 847 -48.62 7.54 14.20
N LEU A 848 -48.43 6.36 14.81
CA LEU A 848 -47.13 5.68 14.85
C LEU A 848 -46.59 5.37 13.44
N LYS A 849 -47.46 4.97 12.50
CA LYS A 849 -47.07 4.74 11.09
C LYS A 849 -46.65 6.02 10.39
N LEU A 850 -47.38 7.13 10.58
CA LEU A 850 -47.06 8.43 10.00
C LEU A 850 -45.74 8.98 10.56
N GLU A 851 -45.54 8.93 11.88
CA GLU A 851 -44.29 9.32 12.54
C GLU A 851 -43.10 8.49 12.03
N HIS A 852 -43.28 7.18 11.91
CA HIS A 852 -42.26 6.31 11.34
C HIS A 852 -41.96 6.66 9.87
N THR A 853 -42.99 6.97 9.07
CA THR A 853 -42.81 7.40 7.68
C THR A 853 -42.02 8.71 7.59
N ILE A 854 -42.33 9.70 8.44
CA ILE A 854 -41.56 10.96 8.52
C ILE A 854 -40.10 10.67 8.89
N LYS A 855 -39.85 9.77 9.85
CA LYS A 855 -38.50 9.36 10.25
C LYS A 855 -37.73 8.76 9.07
N LEU A 856 -38.34 7.88 8.29
CA LEU A 856 -37.73 7.27 7.11
C LEU A 856 -37.48 8.31 6.00
N CYS A 857 -38.43 9.20 5.73
CA CYS A 857 -38.24 10.32 4.80
C CYS A 857 -37.07 11.21 5.22
N ASN A 858 -36.97 11.55 6.52
CA ASN A 858 -35.86 12.34 7.05
C ASN A 858 -34.53 11.62 6.82
N SER A 859 -34.45 10.33 7.12
CA SER A 859 -33.25 9.53 6.91
C SER A 859 -32.84 9.46 5.43
N TYR A 860 -33.81 9.28 4.52
CA TYR A 860 -33.55 9.23 3.09
C TYR A 860 -33.00 10.59 2.60
N LEU A 861 -33.62 11.69 3.04
CA LEU A 861 -33.23 13.04 2.62
C LEU A 861 -31.90 13.51 3.24
N SER A 862 -31.59 13.11 4.48
CA SER A 862 -30.38 13.55 5.18
C SER A 862 -29.12 12.81 4.74
N ASN A 863 -29.24 11.54 4.36
CA ASN A 863 -28.09 10.72 3.98
C ASN A 863 -27.88 10.63 2.46
N ASN A 864 -28.68 11.39 1.69
CA ASN A 864 -28.69 11.49 0.23
C ASN A 864 -27.51 10.76 -0.44
N LEU A 865 -27.76 9.51 -0.84
CA LEU A 865 -26.79 8.63 -1.50
C LEU A 865 -26.47 9.18 -2.88
N LYS A 866 -25.64 10.23 -2.93
CA LYS A 866 -25.05 10.68 -4.17
C LYS A 866 -24.08 9.60 -4.63
N GLU A 867 -24.20 9.22 -5.89
CA GLU A 867 -23.22 8.38 -6.54
C GLU A 867 -21.84 9.03 -6.39
N ILE A 868 -20.88 8.29 -5.84
CA ILE A 868 -19.52 8.79 -5.73
C ILE A 868 -18.86 8.61 -7.10
N ASN A 869 -18.33 9.69 -7.66
CA ASN A 869 -17.56 9.64 -8.89
C ASN A 869 -16.08 9.95 -8.60
N PHE A 870 -15.19 9.00 -8.89
CA PHE A 870 -13.75 9.17 -8.65
C PHE A 870 -13.16 10.39 -9.37
N SER A 871 -13.62 10.68 -10.59
CA SER A 871 -13.16 11.86 -11.33
C SER A 871 -13.61 13.15 -10.67
N GLU A 872 -14.82 13.18 -10.10
CA GLU A 872 -15.31 14.31 -9.31
C GLU A 872 -14.49 14.50 -8.03
N VAL A 873 -14.14 13.41 -7.35
CA VAL A 873 -13.25 13.45 -6.17
C VAL A 873 -11.89 14.05 -6.54
N ILE A 874 -11.23 13.60 -7.62
CA ILE A 874 -9.98 14.22 -8.11
C ILE A 874 -10.18 15.71 -8.35
N MET A 875 -11.23 16.10 -9.08
CA MET A 875 -11.48 17.50 -9.43
C MET A 875 -11.72 18.37 -8.20
N ASN A 876 -12.41 17.86 -7.19
CA ASN A 876 -12.61 18.54 -5.91
C ASN A 876 -11.28 18.73 -5.17
N VAL A 877 -10.43 17.69 -5.10
CA VAL A 877 -9.10 17.80 -4.48
C VAL A 877 -8.23 18.82 -5.22
N VAL A 878 -8.20 18.77 -6.57
CA VAL A 878 -7.48 19.74 -7.42
C VAL A 878 -7.97 21.17 -7.18
N LYS A 879 -9.29 21.36 -7.10
CA LYS A 879 -9.94 22.66 -6.86
C LYS A 879 -9.66 23.20 -5.45
N ASN A 880 -9.50 22.33 -4.46
CA ASN A 880 -9.16 22.73 -3.10
C ASN A 880 -7.65 23.03 -2.96
N ASN A 881 -6.82 22.42 -3.81
CA ASN A 881 -5.36 22.56 -3.83
C ASN A 881 -4.86 23.43 -5.00
N LYS A 882 -5.56 24.53 -5.34
CA LYS A 882 -5.27 25.34 -6.54
C LYS A 882 -3.80 25.79 -6.68
N VAL A 883 -3.19 26.22 -5.57
CA VAL A 883 -1.80 26.72 -5.56
C VAL A 883 -0.81 25.59 -5.88
N SER A 884 -0.94 24.44 -5.21
CA SER A 884 -0.12 23.26 -5.45
C SER A 884 -0.37 22.67 -6.85
N SER A 885 -1.63 22.64 -7.30
CA SER A 885 -2.01 22.22 -8.66
C SER A 885 -1.35 23.07 -9.74
N ALA A 886 -1.30 24.39 -9.54
CA ALA A 886 -0.55 25.28 -10.42
C ALA A 886 0.94 24.90 -10.42
N GLN A 887 1.56 24.73 -9.24
CA GLN A 887 2.99 24.34 -9.14
C GLN A 887 3.32 22.96 -9.74
N LEU A 888 2.34 22.05 -9.86
CA LEU A 888 2.53 20.71 -10.42
C LEU A 888 2.33 20.66 -11.94
N ALA A 889 1.45 21.51 -12.52
CA ALA A 889 1.06 21.38 -13.93
C ALA A 889 1.00 22.70 -14.75
N TYR A 890 1.52 23.81 -14.22
CA TYR A 890 1.43 25.16 -14.82
C TYR A 890 1.69 25.21 -16.34
N GLY A 891 2.83 24.67 -16.80
CA GLY A 891 3.23 24.77 -18.21
C GLY A 891 2.42 23.90 -19.19
N ASP A 892 1.87 22.77 -18.72
CA ASP A 892 1.22 21.79 -19.59
C ASP A 892 -0.31 21.95 -19.61
N VAL A 893 -0.92 22.38 -18.50
CA VAL A 893 -2.35 22.75 -18.46
C VAL A 893 -2.61 23.95 -19.39
N LEU A 894 -1.68 24.90 -19.45
CA LEU A 894 -1.73 26.02 -20.40
C LEU A 894 -1.57 25.58 -21.86
N GLN A 895 -0.72 24.57 -22.16
CA GLN A 895 -0.63 24.00 -23.52
C GLN A 895 -1.88 23.19 -23.89
N LEU A 896 -2.49 22.50 -22.91
CA LEU A 896 -3.67 21.67 -23.11
C LEU A 896 -4.95 22.49 -23.32
N MET A 897 -5.13 23.56 -22.53
CA MET A 897 -6.23 24.51 -22.72
C MET A 897 -6.15 25.26 -24.06
N ARG A 898 -4.95 25.40 -24.65
CA ARG A 898 -4.75 25.98 -26.00
C ARG A 898 -5.10 25.05 -27.16
N ARG A 899 -5.28 23.75 -26.93
CA ARG A 899 -5.62 22.77 -27.98
C ARG A 899 -7.10 22.38 -27.99
N THR A 900 -7.82 22.64 -26.90
CA THR A 900 -9.28 22.43 -26.79
C THR A 900 -10.10 23.68 -27.06
N SER A 901 -9.43 24.84 -27.21
CA SER A 901 -9.92 26.07 -27.86
C SER A 901 -9.49 26.11 -29.31
#